data_AF-U3ERX5-F1
#
_entry.id   AF-U3ERX5-F1
#
_cell.length_a   1.000
_cell.length_b   1.000
_cell.length_c   1.000
_cell.angle_alpha   90.00
_cell.angle_beta   90.00
_cell.angle_gamma   90.00
#
_symmetry.space_group_name_H-M   'P 1'
#
loop_
_entity.id
_entity.type
_entity.pdbx_description
1 polymer ?
#
loop_
_entity_poly.entity_id
_entity_poly.type
_entity_poly.pdbx_seq_one_letter_code
_entity_poly.pdbx_strand_id
1 'polypeptide(L)'
;MANEEDDPVIQEIDVYLAKSLAEKLYLFQYPVRPASMTYDDIPHLSAKIKPKQQKVELEMAIDTLNPNYCRSKGEQIALNVDGACADETSTYSSKLMDKQTFCSSQTTSNTSRYAAALYRQGELHLTPLHGILQLRPSFSYLDKADAKHREREAANEAGDSSQDEAEDDVKQITVRFSRPESEQARQRRVQSYEFLQKKHAEEAWVHLHYYGLKDSRSEHERQYLLCPGSSGVENTELVKSPSEYLLMLMPPSQEEEKDKPVAPSNVLSMAQLRTLPLADQIKILMKNVKVMPFANLMSLLGPSIDSVAVLRGIQKVAMLVQGNWVVKSDILYPKDSSSPHSGVPAEVLCRGRDFVMWKFTQSRWVVRKEVATVTKLCTEDVKDFLEHMAVVRINKGWEFILPYDGEFIKKHPDVVQRQHMLWTGIQAKLEKVYNLVKETMPKKLDAQSGPAGLVSGDQRIQVAKTKAQQNHALLERELQWRKEQLRAPAVPPGVRIKEEPVSEEGEDDDDEEEEPMETSPSGGVHSRLANGLPPGRAAGTDSFNGHLPPGCASTPMARELRAFVEATFQRQFVLTLSELKRLFNLHLASLPPGHTLFSGISDRMLQDTVLAAGCKQILVPFPPQTAASPDEQKVFALWESGDMSDQHRQVLLEIFSKNYRVRRNMIQSRLTQECGEDLSKQEVDKVLKDCCVSYGGMWYLKGTVQS
;
A
#
# COMPACT_ATOMS: atom_id res chain seq x y z
N MET A 1 1.19 -20.00 -6.97
CA MET A 1 0.01 -20.17 -6.11
C MET A 1 0.09 -21.57 -5.53
N ALA A 2 -0.43 -21.81 -4.33
CA ALA A 2 -0.78 -23.17 -3.92
C ALA A 2 -2.13 -23.51 -4.56
N ASN A 3 -2.38 -24.80 -4.83
CA ASN A 3 -3.73 -25.24 -5.15
C ASN A 3 -4.54 -25.23 -3.85
N GLU A 4 -5.38 -24.21 -3.68
CA GLU A 4 -6.54 -24.28 -2.80
C GLU A 4 -7.64 -25.03 -3.58
N GLU A 5 -7.40 -26.32 -3.85
CA GLU A 5 -8.39 -27.24 -4.41
C GLU A 5 -9.37 -27.64 -3.30
N ASP A 6 -10.39 -26.78 -3.16
CA ASP A 6 -11.68 -26.93 -2.48
C ASP A 6 -11.83 -28.05 -1.42
N ASP A 7 -11.98 -27.63 -0.15
CA ASP A 7 -12.57 -28.47 0.91
C ASP A 7 -13.99 -28.89 0.47
N PRO A 8 -14.29 -30.20 0.33
CA PRO A 8 -15.52 -30.64 -0.32
C PRO A 8 -16.78 -30.19 0.42
N VAL A 9 -17.68 -29.53 -0.29
CA VAL A 9 -18.93 -28.97 0.27
C VAL A 9 -19.80 -30.10 0.88
N ILE A 10 -19.79 -30.18 2.21
CA ILE A 10 -20.53 -31.20 2.98
C ILE A 10 -22.04 -30.89 3.03
N GLN A 11 -22.41 -29.61 3.11
CA GLN A 11 -23.80 -29.17 3.21
C GLN A 11 -23.95 -27.73 2.67
N GLU A 12 -24.94 -27.53 1.81
CA GLU A 12 -25.45 -26.21 1.41
C GLU A 12 -26.63 -25.83 2.34
N ILE A 13 -26.73 -24.55 2.73
CA ILE A 13 -27.69 -24.05 3.72
C ILE A 13 -28.31 -22.75 3.20
N ASP A 14 -29.61 -22.78 2.94
CA ASP A 14 -30.37 -21.58 2.56
C ASP A 14 -30.42 -20.57 3.71
N VAL A 15 -30.19 -19.29 3.40
CA VAL A 15 -30.21 -18.19 4.39
C VAL A 15 -31.34 -17.21 4.09
N TYR A 16 -32.39 -17.25 4.90
CA TYR A 16 -33.59 -16.42 4.77
C TYR A 16 -33.56 -15.20 5.70
N LEU A 17 -34.29 -14.14 5.36
CA LEU A 17 -34.40 -12.91 6.18
C LEU A 17 -35.87 -12.64 6.56
N ALA A 18 -36.19 -12.77 7.85
CA ALA A 18 -37.48 -12.39 8.42
C ALA A 18 -37.45 -10.94 8.96
N LYS A 19 -38.52 -10.17 8.70
CA LYS A 19 -38.65 -8.75 9.09
C LYS A 19 -39.80 -8.46 10.06
N SER A 20 -40.71 -9.42 10.22
CA SER A 20 -41.84 -9.51 11.18
C SER A 20 -41.55 -8.98 12.60
N LEU A 21 -40.39 -9.33 13.16
CA LEU A 21 -39.98 -8.98 14.53
C LEU A 21 -38.79 -8.00 14.59
N ALA A 22 -38.37 -7.42 13.46
CA ALA A 22 -37.15 -6.59 13.38
C ALA A 22 -37.18 -5.34 14.29
N GLU A 23 -38.36 -4.83 14.63
CA GLU A 23 -38.56 -3.70 15.56
C GLU A 23 -38.93 -4.14 17.00
N LYS A 24 -38.99 -5.45 17.26
CA LYS A 24 -39.52 -6.03 18.49
C LYS A 24 -38.57 -6.99 19.19
N LEU A 25 -37.59 -7.56 18.47
CA LEU A 25 -36.67 -8.55 19.01
C LEU A 25 -35.51 -7.88 19.78
N TYR A 26 -35.43 -8.16 21.08
CA TYR A 26 -34.34 -7.72 21.96
C TYR A 26 -33.51 -8.91 22.43
N LEU A 27 -32.19 -8.74 22.50
CA LEU A 27 -31.29 -9.69 23.16
C LEU A 27 -31.03 -9.24 24.60
N PHE A 28 -31.59 -9.97 25.56
CA PHE A 28 -31.26 -9.81 26.98
C PHE A 28 -30.13 -10.78 27.36
N GLN A 29 -29.07 -10.25 27.97
CA GLN A 29 -27.94 -11.01 28.48
C GLN A 29 -27.71 -10.70 29.97
N TYR A 30 -27.28 -11.70 30.74
CA TYR A 30 -27.09 -11.62 32.20
C TYR A 30 -25.62 -11.91 32.54
N PRO A 31 -24.69 -10.92 32.50
CA PRO A 31 -23.24 -11.18 32.53
C PRO A 31 -22.71 -11.87 33.79
N VAL A 32 -23.50 -11.91 34.87
CA VAL A 32 -23.14 -12.52 36.17
C VAL A 32 -23.85 -13.85 36.43
N ARG A 33 -24.58 -14.41 35.44
CA ARG A 33 -25.35 -15.65 35.57
C ARG A 33 -24.76 -16.74 34.64
N PRO A 34 -24.31 -17.90 35.16
CA PRO A 34 -23.85 -19.00 34.33
C PRO A 34 -24.97 -19.56 33.43
N ALA A 35 -24.65 -19.93 32.20
CA ALA A 35 -25.63 -20.44 31.23
C ALA A 35 -26.35 -21.73 31.66
N SER A 36 -25.75 -22.52 32.56
CA SER A 36 -26.36 -23.71 33.17
C SER A 36 -27.42 -23.40 34.24
N MET A 37 -27.56 -22.13 34.64
CA MET A 37 -28.49 -21.67 35.66
C MET A 37 -29.44 -20.64 35.03
N THR A 38 -30.54 -21.09 34.41
CA THR A 38 -31.49 -20.18 33.76
C THR A 38 -32.40 -19.47 34.77
N TYR A 39 -33.40 -18.73 34.28
CA TYR A 39 -34.46 -18.11 35.09
C TYR A 39 -35.86 -18.66 34.76
N ASP A 40 -35.95 -19.75 33.99
CA ASP A 40 -37.23 -20.25 33.41
C ASP A 40 -38.23 -20.76 34.47
N ASP A 41 -37.72 -21.17 35.63
CA ASP A 41 -38.50 -21.66 36.78
C ASP A 41 -38.67 -20.61 37.88
N ILE A 42 -38.21 -19.37 37.66
CA ILE A 42 -38.33 -18.26 38.62
C ILE A 42 -39.57 -17.41 38.31
N PRO A 43 -40.51 -17.21 39.24
CA PRO A 43 -41.66 -16.34 39.02
C PRO A 43 -41.22 -14.90 38.77
N HIS A 44 -41.55 -14.37 37.58
CA HIS A 44 -41.35 -12.97 37.24
C HIS A 44 -42.61 -12.19 37.68
N LEU A 45 -42.42 -11.22 38.59
CA LEU A 45 -43.50 -10.45 39.23
C LEU A 45 -43.91 -9.24 38.41
N SER A 46 -42.93 -8.55 37.79
CA SER A 46 -43.21 -7.43 36.90
C SER A 46 -42.14 -7.28 35.82
N ALA A 47 -42.53 -6.70 34.69
CA ALA A 47 -41.62 -6.25 33.63
C ALA A 47 -42.03 -4.84 33.19
N LYS A 48 -41.05 -3.95 33.05
CA LYS A 48 -41.26 -2.53 32.68
C LYS A 48 -40.24 -2.13 31.61
N ILE A 49 -40.67 -1.33 30.63
CA ILE A 49 -39.80 -0.82 29.57
C ILE A 49 -40.01 0.69 29.34
N LYS A 50 -38.92 1.39 29.02
CA LYS A 50 -38.91 2.71 28.38
C LYS A 50 -38.47 2.52 26.92
N PRO A 51 -39.39 2.50 25.94
CA PRO A 51 -39.10 2.02 24.60
C PRO A 51 -38.10 2.89 23.82
N LYS A 52 -38.09 4.22 24.01
CA LYS A 52 -37.16 5.13 23.32
C LYS A 52 -35.77 5.12 23.94
N GLN A 53 -35.67 5.02 25.27
CA GLN A 53 -34.40 4.78 25.96
C GLN A 53 -33.88 3.34 25.78
N GLN A 54 -34.73 2.40 25.33
CA GLN A 54 -34.48 0.95 25.40
C GLN A 54 -34.07 0.47 26.81
N LYS A 55 -34.65 1.07 27.87
CA LYS A 55 -34.37 0.68 29.25
C LYS A 55 -35.42 -0.30 29.76
N VAL A 56 -35.00 -1.46 30.26
CA VAL A 56 -35.83 -2.51 30.84
C VAL A 56 -35.53 -2.67 32.34
N GLU A 57 -36.58 -2.92 33.11
CA GLU A 57 -36.54 -3.30 34.52
C GLU A 57 -37.40 -4.57 34.71
N LEU A 58 -36.87 -5.57 35.40
CA LEU A 58 -37.59 -6.81 35.74
C LEU A 58 -37.59 -7.00 37.26
N GLU A 59 -38.68 -7.48 37.83
CA GLU A 59 -38.77 -7.90 39.23
C GLU A 59 -39.01 -9.41 39.28
N MET A 60 -38.09 -10.16 39.89
CA MET A 60 -38.16 -11.61 40.04
C MET A 60 -38.42 -11.96 41.51
N ALA A 61 -39.26 -12.97 41.78
CA ALA A 61 -39.49 -13.46 43.13
C ALA A 61 -38.27 -14.19 43.69
N ILE A 62 -38.03 -14.04 44.99
CA ILE A 62 -37.09 -14.85 45.77
C ILE A 62 -37.92 -15.80 46.63
N ASP A 63 -37.70 -17.10 46.50
CA ASP A 63 -38.26 -18.06 47.46
C ASP A 63 -37.56 -17.87 48.82
N THR A 64 -38.36 -17.65 49.86
CA THR A 64 -37.91 -17.40 51.24
C THR A 64 -38.08 -18.63 52.15
N LEU A 65 -38.55 -19.76 51.60
CA LEU A 65 -38.72 -21.04 52.29
C LEU A 65 -37.56 -22.01 52.04
N ASN A 66 -36.78 -21.86 50.97
CA ASN A 66 -35.59 -22.69 50.74
C ASN A 66 -34.52 -22.51 51.84
N PRO A 67 -33.69 -23.55 52.08
CA PRO A 67 -32.62 -23.50 53.08
C PRO A 67 -31.45 -22.57 52.72
N ASN A 68 -31.44 -21.97 51.53
CA ASN A 68 -30.41 -21.02 51.11
C ASN A 68 -30.73 -19.58 51.55
N TYR A 69 -31.98 -19.29 51.94
CA TYR A 69 -32.43 -17.97 52.33
C TYR A 69 -32.32 -17.74 53.86
N CYS A 70 -31.38 -16.90 54.28
CA CYS A 70 -31.21 -16.54 55.69
C CYS A 70 -32.30 -15.55 56.15
N ARG A 71 -33.42 -16.09 56.65
CA ARG A 71 -34.61 -15.31 57.03
C ARG A 71 -34.32 -14.11 57.92
N SER A 72 -33.57 -14.28 59.03
CA SER A 72 -33.25 -13.18 59.95
C SER A 72 -32.51 -12.01 59.28
N LYS A 73 -31.68 -12.28 58.25
CA LYS A 73 -31.03 -11.23 57.45
C LYS A 73 -32.00 -10.61 56.44
N GLY A 74 -32.91 -11.41 55.88
CA GLY A 74 -34.01 -10.93 55.03
C GLY A 74 -34.97 -9.99 55.77
N GLU A 75 -35.28 -10.30 57.03
CA GLU A 75 -36.09 -9.46 57.93
C GLU A 75 -35.39 -8.14 58.24
N GLN A 76 -34.09 -8.17 58.55
CA GLN A 76 -33.27 -6.97 58.76
C GLN A 76 -33.19 -6.08 57.50
N ILE A 77 -33.01 -6.67 56.31
CA ILE A 77 -32.95 -5.91 55.05
C ILE A 77 -34.30 -5.26 54.76
N ALA A 78 -35.42 -5.99 54.88
CA ALA A 78 -36.75 -5.40 54.66
C ALA A 78 -37.04 -4.25 55.64
N LEU A 79 -36.76 -4.45 56.94
CA LEU A 79 -36.94 -3.44 57.98
C LEU A 79 -36.10 -2.17 57.75
N ASN A 80 -34.88 -2.32 57.22
CA ASN A 80 -34.01 -1.17 56.89
C ASN A 80 -34.47 -0.39 55.66
N VAL A 81 -35.12 -1.05 54.68
CA VAL A 81 -35.52 -0.45 53.40
C VAL A 81 -36.90 0.22 53.51
N ASP A 82 -37.87 -0.46 54.12
CA ASP A 82 -39.27 -0.04 54.15
C ASP A 82 -39.76 0.44 55.53
N GLY A 83 -38.99 0.19 56.59
CA GLY A 83 -39.31 0.65 57.94
C GLY A 83 -40.20 -0.30 58.74
N ALA A 84 -40.65 0.17 59.92
CA ALA A 84 -41.41 -0.64 60.88
C ALA A 84 -42.93 -0.67 60.61
N CYS A 85 -43.45 0.30 59.87
CA CYS A 85 -44.82 0.35 59.36
C CYS A 85 -44.80 0.12 57.85
N ALA A 86 -45.74 -0.68 57.34
CA ALA A 86 -45.88 -0.91 55.90
C ALA A 86 -46.82 0.15 55.30
N ASP A 87 -46.24 1.18 54.69
CA ASP A 87 -46.96 2.16 53.88
C ASP A 87 -47.28 1.60 52.48
N GLU A 88 -48.23 2.19 51.75
CA GLU A 88 -48.57 1.78 50.36
C GLU A 88 -47.42 1.93 49.34
N THR A 89 -46.29 2.53 49.75
CA THR A 89 -45.07 2.70 48.95
C THR A 89 -43.96 1.68 49.28
N SER A 90 -44.28 0.65 50.09
CA SER A 90 -43.36 -0.43 50.48
C SER A 90 -42.68 -1.09 49.27
N THR A 91 -41.37 -1.30 49.36
CA THR A 91 -40.57 -1.97 48.35
C THR A 91 -40.88 -3.46 48.32
N TYR A 92 -40.88 -4.12 49.47
CA TYR A 92 -41.22 -5.54 49.63
C TYR A 92 -42.69 -5.71 50.03
N SER A 93 -43.31 -6.82 49.63
CA SER A 93 -44.72 -7.12 49.92
C SER A 93 -44.93 -7.81 51.27
N SER A 94 -43.86 -8.42 51.78
CA SER A 94 -43.77 -9.12 53.05
C SER A 94 -42.68 -8.50 53.93
N LYS A 95 -42.56 -8.96 55.19
CA LYS A 95 -41.49 -8.53 56.11
C LYS A 95 -40.13 -9.17 55.78
N LEU A 96 -39.89 -9.52 54.52
CA LEU A 96 -38.73 -10.23 53.99
C LEU A 96 -38.33 -9.61 52.65
N MET A 97 -37.06 -9.69 52.29
CA MET A 97 -36.58 -9.43 50.93
C MET A 97 -37.12 -10.51 49.97
N ASP A 98 -38.36 -10.32 49.51
CA ASP A 98 -39.14 -11.29 48.73
C ASP A 98 -38.96 -11.20 47.21
N LYS A 99 -38.21 -10.20 46.72
CA LYS A 99 -37.92 -10.01 45.29
C LYS A 99 -36.52 -9.45 45.03
N GLN A 100 -36.04 -9.69 43.81
CA GLN A 100 -34.83 -9.09 43.25
C GLN A 100 -35.18 -8.28 41.99
N THR A 101 -34.80 -7.00 41.97
CA THR A 101 -34.94 -6.14 40.79
C THR A 101 -33.70 -6.24 39.91
N PHE A 102 -33.89 -6.41 38.60
CA PHE A 102 -32.84 -6.34 37.59
C PHE A 102 -33.02 -5.08 36.74
N CYS A 103 -31.94 -4.36 36.49
CA CYS A 103 -31.91 -3.11 35.73
C CYS A 103 -31.02 -3.29 34.48
N SER A 104 -31.49 -2.83 33.32
CA SER A 104 -30.75 -2.94 32.06
C SER A 104 -29.71 -1.84 31.86
N SER A 105 -28.59 -2.18 31.24
CA SER A 105 -27.70 -1.25 30.53
C SER A 105 -27.74 -1.54 29.03
N GLN A 106 -27.99 -0.55 28.18
CA GLN A 106 -27.85 -0.70 26.73
C GLN A 106 -26.36 -0.85 26.37
N THR A 107 -26.01 -1.82 25.51
CA THR A 107 -24.59 -2.08 25.17
C THR A 107 -24.08 -1.25 24.00
N THR A 108 -24.95 -0.94 23.04
CA THR A 108 -24.60 -0.36 21.74
C THR A 108 -25.77 0.45 21.19
N SER A 109 -25.53 1.69 20.75
CA SER A 109 -26.57 2.57 20.20
C SER A 109 -26.97 2.26 18.74
N ASN A 110 -26.27 1.35 18.08
CA ASN A 110 -26.59 0.84 16.74
C ASN A 110 -26.51 -0.69 16.76
N THR A 111 -27.61 -1.36 16.43
CA THR A 111 -27.73 -2.82 16.38
C THR A 111 -27.91 -3.39 14.97
N SER A 112 -27.95 -2.55 13.92
CA SER A 112 -28.34 -2.93 12.55
C SER A 112 -27.45 -3.99 11.88
N ARG A 113 -26.29 -4.30 12.46
CA ARG A 113 -25.36 -5.36 12.02
C ARG A 113 -25.51 -6.68 12.80
N TYR A 114 -26.46 -6.78 13.72
CA TYR A 114 -26.71 -7.96 14.54
C TYR A 114 -28.10 -8.53 14.24
N ALA A 115 -28.16 -9.84 14.07
CA ALA A 115 -29.39 -10.60 13.89
C ALA A 115 -29.39 -11.82 14.81
N ALA A 116 -30.57 -12.23 15.25
CA ALA A 116 -30.77 -13.59 15.75
C ALA A 116 -30.88 -14.54 14.54
N ALA A 117 -30.37 -15.76 14.66
CA ALA A 117 -30.42 -16.77 13.61
C ALA A 117 -31.10 -18.03 14.15
N LEU A 118 -32.22 -18.43 13.53
CA LEU A 118 -32.97 -19.62 13.90
C LEU A 118 -32.75 -20.70 12.83
N TYR A 119 -31.91 -21.69 13.16
CA TYR A 119 -31.61 -22.83 12.30
C TYR A 119 -32.66 -23.92 12.43
N ARG A 120 -33.20 -24.40 11.30
CA ARG A 120 -34.16 -25.51 11.24
C ARG A 120 -33.99 -26.29 9.94
N GLN A 121 -33.89 -27.61 10.04
CA GLN A 121 -34.08 -28.56 8.90
C GLN A 121 -33.19 -28.32 7.67
N GLY A 122 -32.06 -27.62 7.81
CA GLY A 122 -31.15 -27.25 6.71
C GLY A 122 -31.22 -25.76 6.32
N GLU A 123 -32.16 -25.01 6.86
CA GLU A 123 -32.39 -23.58 6.60
C GLU A 123 -31.96 -22.71 7.79
N LEU A 124 -31.49 -21.49 7.52
CA LEU A 124 -31.11 -20.50 8.53
C LEU A 124 -31.93 -19.21 8.38
N HIS A 125 -32.84 -18.95 9.31
CA HIS A 125 -33.69 -17.75 9.29
C HIS A 125 -33.11 -16.64 10.16
N LEU A 126 -32.68 -15.55 9.54
CA LEU A 126 -32.13 -14.35 10.20
C LEU A 126 -33.24 -13.36 10.53
N THR A 127 -33.24 -12.81 11.76
CA THR A 127 -34.12 -11.71 12.18
C THR A 127 -33.28 -10.59 12.81
N PRO A 128 -33.34 -9.33 12.32
CA PRO A 128 -32.59 -8.20 12.90
C PRO A 128 -32.94 -7.95 14.38
N LEU A 129 -31.95 -7.50 15.16
CA LEU A 129 -32.10 -7.14 16.57
C LEU A 129 -32.37 -5.64 16.74
N HIS A 130 -33.47 -5.29 17.42
CA HIS A 130 -33.83 -3.91 17.72
C HIS A 130 -32.99 -3.34 18.89
N GLY A 131 -32.60 -4.17 19.85
CA GLY A 131 -31.84 -3.76 21.04
C GLY A 131 -31.05 -4.90 21.66
N ILE A 132 -29.90 -4.56 22.26
CA ILE A 132 -29.05 -5.50 23.02
C ILE A 132 -28.81 -4.91 24.41
N LEU A 133 -29.30 -5.60 25.44
CA LEU A 133 -29.37 -5.11 26.81
C LEU A 133 -28.68 -6.08 27.79
N GLN A 134 -27.85 -5.55 28.68
CA GLN A 134 -27.27 -6.27 29.80
C GLN A 134 -28.09 -6.03 31.07
N LEU A 135 -28.77 -7.07 31.56
CA LEU A 135 -29.49 -7.04 32.83
C LEU A 135 -28.52 -7.37 33.97
N ARG A 136 -28.51 -6.49 34.98
CA ARG A 136 -27.71 -6.63 36.21
C ARG A 136 -28.64 -6.56 37.43
N PRO A 137 -28.37 -7.33 38.50
CA PRO A 137 -29.05 -7.12 39.78
C PRO A 137 -28.89 -5.66 40.24
N SER A 138 -29.98 -5.04 40.67
CA SER A 138 -29.98 -3.69 41.23
C SER A 138 -29.75 -3.74 42.74
N PHE A 139 -28.85 -2.89 43.24
CA PHE A 139 -28.63 -2.68 44.67
C PHE A 139 -29.35 -1.43 45.20
N SER A 140 -30.25 -0.82 44.41
CA SER A 140 -30.98 0.41 44.74
C SER A 140 -31.88 0.34 45.98
N TYR A 141 -32.06 -0.85 46.58
CA TYR A 141 -32.69 -0.99 47.88
C TYR A 141 -31.75 -0.52 49.02
N LEU A 142 -30.43 -0.65 48.86
CA LEU A 142 -29.44 -0.10 49.80
C LEU A 142 -29.48 1.44 49.76
N ASP A 143 -29.50 2.03 48.57
CA ASP A 143 -29.64 3.50 48.40
C ASP A 143 -30.92 4.03 49.09
N LYS A 144 -32.04 3.27 49.01
CA LYS A 144 -33.29 3.55 49.74
C LYS A 144 -33.10 3.46 51.26
N ALA A 145 -32.46 2.40 51.76
CA ALA A 145 -32.23 2.22 53.19
C ALA A 145 -31.35 3.35 53.77
N ASP A 146 -30.28 3.72 53.07
CA ASP A 146 -29.40 4.83 53.47
C ASP A 146 -30.12 6.19 53.40
N ALA A 147 -31.09 6.36 52.48
CA ALA A 147 -31.97 7.54 52.48
C ALA A 147 -32.93 7.53 53.68
N LYS A 148 -33.64 6.43 53.93
CA LYS A 148 -34.57 6.29 55.07
C LYS A 148 -33.87 6.41 56.42
N HIS A 149 -32.64 5.92 56.54
CA HIS A 149 -31.81 6.12 57.74
C HIS A 149 -31.50 7.61 57.96
N ARG A 150 -31.09 8.35 56.91
CA ARG A 150 -30.81 9.79 57.03
C ARG A 150 -32.06 10.62 57.31
N GLU A 151 -33.19 10.29 56.69
CA GLU A 151 -34.49 10.90 57.01
C GLU A 151 -34.86 10.70 58.49
N ARG A 152 -34.61 9.50 59.03
CA ARG A 152 -34.92 9.15 60.42
C ARG A 152 -33.99 9.85 61.42
N GLU A 153 -32.70 9.90 61.16
CA GLU A 153 -31.75 10.58 62.05
C GLU A 153 -31.99 12.09 62.08
N ALA A 154 -32.25 12.73 60.92
CA ALA A 154 -32.62 14.13 60.88
C ALA A 154 -33.95 14.42 61.62
N ALA A 155 -34.91 13.49 61.58
CA ALA A 155 -36.15 13.59 62.36
C ALA A 155 -35.94 13.35 63.87
N ASN A 156 -34.94 12.56 64.27
CA ASN A 156 -34.54 12.37 65.67
C ASN A 156 -33.82 13.63 66.21
N GLU A 157 -32.86 14.18 65.47
CA GLU A 157 -32.12 15.39 65.85
C GLU A 157 -33.05 16.61 65.99
N ALA A 158 -34.03 16.76 65.08
CA ALA A 158 -35.06 17.79 65.17
C ALA A 158 -36.08 17.58 66.33
N GLY A 159 -36.00 16.46 67.04
CA GLY A 159 -36.90 16.12 68.15
C GLY A 159 -36.42 16.57 69.54
N ASP A 160 -35.14 16.87 69.72
CA ASP A 160 -34.54 17.21 71.03
C ASP A 160 -34.16 18.71 71.15
N SER A 161 -34.24 19.47 70.05
CA SER A 161 -33.95 20.91 70.04
C SER A 161 -35.18 21.77 70.39
N SER A 162 -35.69 21.64 71.61
CA SER A 162 -36.50 22.72 72.17
C SER A 162 -35.62 23.95 72.41
N GLN A 163 -36.02 25.11 71.88
CA GLN A 163 -35.33 26.40 72.05
C GLN A 163 -34.01 26.57 71.26
N ASP A 164 -34.14 26.81 69.95
CA ASP A 164 -33.84 28.16 69.44
C ASP A 164 -34.63 28.45 68.15
N GLU A 165 -35.23 29.64 68.07
CA GLU A 165 -35.94 30.12 66.88
C GLU A 165 -34.91 30.57 65.83
N ALA A 166 -34.59 29.69 64.88
CA ALA A 166 -33.81 30.09 63.71
C ALA A 166 -34.68 31.02 62.84
N GLU A 167 -34.43 32.34 62.94
CA GLU A 167 -35.19 33.39 62.26
C GLU A 167 -35.43 33.05 60.78
N ASP A 168 -36.70 33.07 60.37
CA ASP A 168 -37.12 32.71 59.01
C ASP A 168 -36.71 33.83 58.04
N ASP A 169 -35.43 33.80 57.61
CA ASP A 169 -34.79 34.80 56.76
C ASP A 169 -35.59 34.96 55.46
N VAL A 170 -36.39 36.04 55.43
CA VAL A 170 -37.39 36.33 54.38
C VAL A 170 -36.66 36.66 53.08
N LYS A 171 -36.27 35.60 52.37
CA LYS A 171 -35.61 35.64 51.06
C LYS A 171 -36.46 36.43 50.09
N GLN A 172 -36.10 37.71 49.94
CA GLN A 172 -36.73 38.63 49.00
C GLN A 172 -36.82 37.95 47.64
N ILE A 173 -38.04 37.83 47.11
CA ILE A 173 -38.33 37.23 45.80
C ILE A 173 -37.82 38.18 44.72
N THR A 174 -36.49 38.20 44.58
CA THR A 174 -35.77 38.95 43.57
C THR A 174 -36.04 38.25 42.25
N VAL A 175 -36.95 38.82 41.45
CA VAL A 175 -37.35 38.26 40.15
C VAL A 175 -36.16 38.33 39.20
N ARG A 176 -35.30 37.30 39.27
CA ARG A 176 -34.15 37.11 38.38
C ARG A 176 -34.67 36.77 36.98
N PHE A 177 -34.90 37.83 36.19
CA PHE A 177 -35.07 37.71 34.74
C PHE A 177 -33.98 36.80 34.18
N SER A 178 -34.39 35.70 33.56
CA SER A 178 -33.48 34.71 33.00
C SER A 178 -32.62 35.36 31.92
N ARG A 179 -31.33 35.57 32.21
CA ARG A 179 -30.37 36.01 31.20
C ARG A 179 -30.35 34.97 30.06
N PRO A 180 -30.30 35.40 28.79
CA PRO A 180 -30.11 34.47 27.68
C PRO A 180 -28.90 33.57 27.91
N GLU A 181 -29.12 32.26 27.92
CA GLU A 181 -28.06 31.27 28.10
C GLU A 181 -27.14 31.29 26.88
N SER A 182 -25.82 31.42 27.08
CA SER A 182 -24.88 31.36 25.97
C SER A 182 -24.84 29.95 25.36
N GLU A 183 -24.58 29.86 24.06
CA GLU A 183 -24.67 28.58 23.34
C GLU A 183 -23.74 27.50 23.93
N GLN A 184 -22.53 27.88 24.34
CA GLN A 184 -21.61 26.98 25.04
C GLN A 184 -22.12 26.55 26.43
N ALA A 185 -22.78 27.44 27.18
CA ALA A 185 -23.38 27.08 28.46
C ALA A 185 -24.55 26.09 28.27
N ARG A 186 -25.40 26.35 27.27
CA ARG A 186 -26.49 25.46 26.86
C ARG A 186 -25.98 24.08 26.43
N GLN A 187 -24.91 24.02 25.65
CA GLN A 187 -24.27 22.76 25.25
C GLN A 187 -23.72 21.99 26.47
N ARG A 188 -22.98 22.64 27.37
CA ARG A 188 -22.48 22.03 28.61
C ARG A 188 -23.62 21.55 29.52
N ARG A 189 -24.73 22.29 29.61
CA ARG A 189 -25.93 21.87 30.35
C ARG A 189 -26.59 20.66 29.71
N VAL A 190 -26.73 20.63 28.38
CA VAL A 190 -27.29 19.47 27.65
C VAL A 190 -26.40 18.22 27.77
N GLN A 191 -25.10 18.38 27.97
CA GLN A 191 -24.14 17.32 28.25
C GLN A 191 -24.04 16.94 29.74
N SER A 192 -24.77 17.59 30.65
CA SER A 192 -24.66 17.30 32.08
C SER A 192 -25.45 16.05 32.50
N TYR A 193 -24.93 15.33 33.49
CA TYR A 193 -25.60 14.14 34.04
C TYR A 193 -27.02 14.46 34.54
N GLU A 194 -27.21 15.55 35.27
CA GLU A 194 -28.53 15.97 35.74
C GLU A 194 -29.53 16.19 34.61
N PHE A 195 -29.13 16.88 33.53
CA PHE A 195 -30.02 17.16 32.41
C PHE A 195 -30.40 15.87 31.69
N LEU A 196 -29.42 14.99 31.47
CA LEU A 196 -29.65 13.69 30.84
C LEU A 196 -30.53 12.79 31.72
N GLN A 197 -30.33 12.79 33.05
CA GLN A 197 -31.16 12.06 34.01
C GLN A 197 -32.60 12.60 34.06
N LYS A 198 -32.79 13.93 34.04
CA LYS A 198 -34.12 14.57 33.96
C LYS A 198 -34.83 14.19 32.65
N LYS A 199 -34.13 14.28 31.51
CA LYS A 199 -34.62 13.82 30.20
C LYS A 199 -34.95 12.32 30.15
N HIS A 200 -34.25 11.49 30.92
CA HIS A 200 -34.56 10.06 31.08
C HIS A 200 -35.69 9.79 32.08
N ALA A 201 -36.06 10.74 32.93
CA ALA A 201 -37.24 10.68 33.79
C ALA A 201 -38.53 11.06 33.02
N GLU A 202 -38.44 11.97 32.04
CA GLU A 202 -39.56 12.40 31.18
C GLU A 202 -40.25 11.26 30.41
N GLU A 203 -39.53 10.20 30.04
CA GLU A 203 -40.15 9.01 29.43
C GLU A 203 -40.82 8.13 30.48
N ALA A 204 -42.15 7.96 30.39
CA ALA A 204 -42.92 7.10 31.29
C ALA A 204 -42.58 5.60 31.12
N TRP A 205 -42.75 4.82 32.19
CA TRP A 205 -42.62 3.37 32.15
C TRP A 205 -43.86 2.69 31.55
N VAL A 206 -43.66 1.88 30.52
CA VAL A 206 -44.67 0.96 29.98
C VAL A 206 -44.56 -0.37 30.72
N HIS A 207 -45.66 -0.83 31.33
CA HIS A 207 -45.71 -2.12 32.00
C HIS A 207 -46.01 -3.24 30.99
N LEU A 208 -45.37 -4.40 31.16
CA LEU A 208 -45.50 -5.56 30.28
C LEU A 208 -45.90 -6.79 31.09
N HIS A 209 -46.71 -7.66 30.48
CA HIS A 209 -46.93 -9.01 31.00
C HIS A 209 -45.76 -9.91 30.57
N TYR A 210 -45.12 -10.57 31.53
CA TYR A 210 -44.08 -11.55 31.25
C TYR A 210 -44.71 -12.91 30.94
N TYR A 211 -44.26 -13.54 29.86
CA TYR A 211 -44.62 -14.90 29.48
C TYR A 211 -43.30 -15.69 29.30
N GLY A 212 -43.11 -16.74 30.08
CA GLY A 212 -41.86 -17.51 30.12
C GLY A 212 -41.73 -18.52 28.98
N LEU A 213 -40.52 -19.06 28.80
CA LEU A 213 -40.14 -19.99 27.72
C LEU A 213 -41.03 -21.26 27.61
N LYS A 214 -41.74 -21.62 28.69
CA LYS A 214 -42.62 -22.79 28.78
C LYS A 214 -44.09 -22.47 28.41
N ASP A 215 -44.41 -21.23 28.04
CA ASP A 215 -45.76 -20.82 27.63
C ASP A 215 -46.02 -21.12 26.14
N SER A 216 -47.22 -21.60 25.85
CA SER A 216 -47.85 -21.61 24.51
C SER A 216 -47.62 -20.32 23.71
N ARG A 217 -47.65 -19.14 24.35
CA ARG A 217 -47.42 -17.86 23.67
C ARG A 217 -45.99 -17.73 23.12
N SER A 218 -44.97 -18.15 23.86
CA SER A 218 -43.59 -18.01 23.39
C SER A 218 -43.30 -18.92 22.20
N GLU A 219 -43.84 -20.15 22.17
CA GLU A 219 -43.67 -21.05 21.02
C GLU A 219 -44.50 -20.60 19.81
N HIS A 220 -45.66 -19.96 20.01
CA HIS A 220 -46.38 -19.31 18.91
C HIS A 220 -45.62 -18.09 18.36
N GLU A 221 -45.15 -17.18 19.21
CA GLU A 221 -44.44 -15.97 18.77
C GLU A 221 -43.09 -16.28 18.12
N ARG A 222 -42.42 -17.36 18.54
CA ARG A 222 -41.23 -17.94 17.90
C ARG A 222 -41.44 -18.28 16.42
N GLN A 223 -42.66 -18.60 15.99
CA GLN A 223 -42.96 -18.89 14.58
C GLN A 223 -42.75 -17.66 13.70
N TYR A 224 -42.89 -16.45 14.22
CA TYR A 224 -42.63 -15.21 13.47
C TYR A 224 -41.14 -14.93 13.24
N LEU A 225 -40.20 -15.73 13.79
CA LEU A 225 -38.78 -15.67 13.42
C LEU A 225 -38.48 -16.36 12.06
N LEU A 226 -39.44 -17.11 11.52
CA LEU A 226 -39.35 -17.76 10.21
C LEU A 226 -39.85 -16.83 9.11
N CYS A 227 -39.26 -16.94 7.93
CA CYS A 227 -39.76 -16.31 6.71
C CYS A 227 -40.60 -17.33 5.92
N PRO A 228 -41.86 -17.04 5.54
CA PRO A 228 -42.71 -17.93 4.74
C PRO A 228 -42.35 -17.85 3.23
N GLY A 229 -41.05 -17.83 2.92
CA GLY A 229 -40.55 -17.72 1.55
C GLY A 229 -40.60 -19.06 0.80
N SER A 230 -40.52 -18.99 -0.53
CA SER A 230 -40.17 -20.15 -1.35
C SER A 230 -38.66 -20.33 -1.36
N SER A 231 -38.20 -21.57 -1.41
CA SER A 231 -36.83 -21.90 -1.81
C SER A 231 -36.53 -21.40 -3.23
N GLY A 232 -35.27 -21.05 -3.51
CA GLY A 232 -34.79 -20.71 -4.85
C GLY A 232 -35.20 -19.35 -5.41
N VAL A 233 -35.42 -18.33 -4.57
CA VAL A 233 -35.70 -16.96 -5.01
C VAL A 233 -34.41 -16.15 -5.15
N GLU A 234 -34.07 -15.75 -6.38
CA GLU A 234 -32.93 -14.90 -6.70
C GLU A 234 -33.04 -13.49 -6.07
N ASN A 235 -31.93 -12.92 -5.61
CA ASN A 235 -31.91 -11.73 -4.77
C ASN A 235 -31.64 -10.43 -5.56
N THR A 236 -32.67 -9.59 -5.68
CA THR A 236 -32.61 -8.32 -6.43
C THR A 236 -31.75 -7.21 -5.80
N GLU A 237 -31.35 -7.34 -4.53
CA GLU A 237 -30.70 -6.26 -3.78
C GLU A 237 -29.17 -6.43 -3.64
N LEU A 238 -28.68 -7.67 -3.66
CA LEU A 238 -27.26 -8.00 -3.37
C LEU A 238 -26.39 -8.15 -4.63
N VAL A 239 -26.76 -7.46 -5.71
CA VAL A 239 -26.21 -7.64 -7.08
C VAL A 239 -24.86 -6.92 -7.33
N LYS A 240 -24.17 -6.45 -6.30
CA LYS A 240 -22.94 -5.63 -6.46
C LYS A 240 -21.70 -6.47 -6.74
N SER A 241 -20.83 -6.02 -7.64
CA SER A 241 -19.54 -6.67 -7.85
C SER A 241 -18.62 -6.55 -6.63
N PRO A 242 -17.63 -7.46 -6.43
CA PRO A 242 -16.66 -7.36 -5.34
C PRO A 242 -15.90 -6.03 -5.31
N SER A 243 -15.63 -5.45 -6.48
CA SER A 243 -15.01 -4.13 -6.65
C SER A 243 -15.88 -2.98 -6.13
N GLU A 244 -17.17 -2.98 -6.45
CA GLU A 244 -18.11 -1.95 -5.98
C GLU A 244 -18.42 -2.10 -4.49
N TYR A 245 -18.48 -3.35 -4.01
CA TYR A 245 -18.65 -3.64 -2.58
C TYR A 245 -17.43 -3.16 -1.77
N LEU A 246 -16.20 -3.42 -2.25
CA LEU A 246 -14.98 -2.91 -1.62
C LEU A 246 -14.92 -1.38 -1.60
N LEU A 247 -15.28 -0.71 -2.70
CA LEU A 247 -15.36 0.76 -2.77
C LEU A 247 -16.46 1.34 -1.87
N MET A 248 -17.52 0.58 -1.58
CA MET A 248 -18.57 0.98 -0.63
C MET A 248 -18.13 0.80 0.83
N LEU A 249 -17.35 -0.25 1.15
CA LEU A 249 -16.77 -0.46 2.48
C LEU A 249 -15.61 0.50 2.78
N MET A 250 -14.82 0.84 1.76
CA MET A 250 -13.69 1.75 1.82
C MET A 250 -13.91 2.91 0.84
N PRO A 251 -14.82 3.86 1.15
CA PRO A 251 -15.03 5.03 0.31
C PRO A 251 -13.71 5.79 0.13
N PRO A 252 -13.36 6.23 -1.09
CA PRO A 252 -12.16 7.04 -1.31
C PRO A 252 -12.16 8.25 -0.38
N SER A 253 -11.01 8.54 0.23
CA SER A 253 -10.80 9.83 0.88
C SER A 253 -11.04 10.92 -0.16
N GLN A 254 -11.98 11.82 0.12
CA GLN A 254 -12.23 12.98 -0.73
C GLN A 254 -11.03 13.92 -0.62
N GLU A 255 -10.00 13.66 -1.43
CA GLU A 255 -9.00 14.67 -1.77
C GLU A 255 -9.77 15.85 -2.36
N GLU A 256 -9.92 16.92 -1.59
CA GLU A 256 -10.47 18.17 -2.09
C GLU A 256 -9.67 18.58 -3.33
N GLU A 257 -10.36 19.05 -4.38
CA GLU A 257 -9.75 19.49 -5.64
C GLU A 257 -9.03 20.85 -5.46
N LYS A 258 -8.08 20.88 -4.51
CA LYS A 258 -7.26 22.02 -4.11
C LYS A 258 -6.16 22.25 -5.15
N ASP A 259 -6.63 22.83 -6.23
CA ASP A 259 -5.92 23.18 -7.45
C ASP A 259 -5.37 21.99 -8.25
N LYS A 260 -5.47 22.10 -9.57
CA LYS A 260 -4.63 21.33 -10.49
C LYS A 260 -3.18 21.57 -10.08
N PRO A 261 -2.32 20.55 -9.92
CA PRO A 261 -1.00 20.74 -9.29
C PRO A 261 -0.12 21.74 -10.05
N VAL A 262 -0.10 23.00 -9.60
CA VAL A 262 0.70 24.10 -10.18
C VAL A 262 2.14 24.02 -9.66
N ALA A 263 2.79 22.89 -9.91
CA ALA A 263 4.17 22.64 -9.54
C ALA A 263 4.87 21.78 -10.62
N PRO A 264 6.16 22.02 -10.94
CA PRO A 264 6.90 21.26 -11.94
C PRO A 264 7.34 19.87 -11.41
N SER A 265 6.38 19.07 -10.93
CA SER A 265 6.58 17.75 -10.35
C SER A 265 6.99 16.72 -11.41
N ASN A 266 8.29 16.57 -11.64
CA ASN A 266 8.87 15.54 -12.52
C ASN A 266 8.71 14.10 -11.98
N VAL A 267 7.89 13.86 -10.94
CA VAL A 267 7.61 12.52 -10.40
C VAL A 267 6.15 12.48 -9.96
N LEU A 268 5.33 11.72 -10.70
CA LEU A 268 3.97 11.36 -10.31
C LEU A 268 3.91 9.84 -10.08
N SER A 269 3.00 9.38 -9.23
CA SER A 269 2.69 7.94 -9.15
C SER A 269 2.02 7.46 -10.45
N MET A 270 2.13 6.16 -10.76
CA MET A 270 1.44 5.58 -11.93
C MET A 270 -0.09 5.67 -11.84
N ALA A 271 -0.66 5.84 -10.64
CA ALA A 271 -2.08 6.10 -10.45
C ALA A 271 -2.44 7.54 -10.87
N GLN A 272 -1.73 8.54 -10.34
CA GLN A 272 -1.91 9.96 -10.72
C GLN A 272 -1.58 10.22 -12.19
N LEU A 273 -0.61 9.50 -12.76
CA LEU A 273 -0.31 9.60 -14.19
C LEU A 273 -1.53 9.19 -15.03
N ARG A 274 -2.25 8.14 -14.63
CA ARG A 274 -3.41 7.61 -15.37
C ARG A 274 -4.65 8.52 -15.33
N THR A 275 -4.73 9.49 -14.42
CA THR A 275 -5.82 10.49 -14.42
C THR A 275 -5.55 11.67 -15.38
N LEU A 276 -4.32 11.82 -15.88
CA LEU A 276 -3.95 12.91 -16.81
C LEU A 276 -4.29 12.57 -18.27
N PRO A 277 -4.45 13.58 -19.16
CA PRO A 277 -4.58 13.37 -20.59
C PRO A 277 -3.36 12.65 -21.20
N LEU A 278 -3.60 11.74 -22.16
CA LEU A 278 -2.57 10.92 -22.79
C LEU A 278 -1.34 11.70 -23.29
N ALA A 279 -1.52 12.92 -23.80
CA ALA A 279 -0.43 13.76 -24.26
C ALA A 279 0.52 14.18 -23.13
N ASP A 280 -0.03 14.46 -21.94
CA ASP A 280 0.73 14.85 -20.76
C ASP A 280 1.36 13.62 -20.08
N GLN A 281 0.68 12.47 -20.09
CA GLN A 281 1.28 11.20 -19.67
C GLN A 281 2.58 10.90 -20.45
N ILE A 282 2.52 10.97 -21.78
CA ILE A 282 3.67 10.74 -22.67
C ILE A 282 4.75 11.81 -22.44
N LYS A 283 4.36 13.09 -22.27
CA LYS A 283 5.29 14.19 -22.00
C LYS A 283 6.06 14.00 -20.69
N ILE A 284 5.37 13.62 -19.62
CA ILE A 284 5.97 13.39 -18.29
C ILE A 284 6.88 12.16 -18.33
N LEU A 285 6.41 11.03 -18.88
CA LEU A 285 7.24 9.82 -19.04
C LEU A 285 8.54 10.11 -19.83
N MET A 286 8.44 10.78 -20.98
CA MET A 286 9.62 11.13 -21.78
C MET A 286 10.56 12.12 -21.06
N LYS A 287 10.03 13.12 -20.35
CA LYS A 287 10.83 14.07 -19.55
C LYS A 287 11.55 13.37 -18.38
N ASN A 288 10.98 12.28 -17.85
CA ASN A 288 11.50 11.57 -16.70
C ASN A 288 12.56 10.52 -17.09
N VAL A 289 12.23 9.68 -18.07
CA VAL A 289 13.07 8.55 -18.54
C VAL A 289 14.13 8.97 -19.56
N LYS A 290 13.92 10.09 -20.29
CA LYS A 290 14.77 10.67 -21.35
C LYS A 290 14.92 9.80 -22.61
N VAL A 291 15.07 8.48 -22.49
CA VAL A 291 15.23 7.56 -23.62
C VAL A 291 14.59 6.19 -23.36
N MET A 292 13.73 5.70 -24.26
CA MET A 292 13.02 4.42 -24.09
C MET A 292 12.61 3.73 -25.42
N PRO A 293 12.43 2.40 -25.43
CA PRO A 293 11.82 1.68 -26.55
C PRO A 293 10.31 1.98 -26.63
N PHE A 294 9.71 1.89 -27.82
CA PHE A 294 8.28 2.17 -27.99
C PHE A 294 7.38 1.15 -27.25
N ALA A 295 7.76 -0.13 -27.26
CA ALA A 295 7.02 -1.19 -26.57
C ALA A 295 6.90 -0.95 -25.05
N ASN A 296 7.92 -0.37 -24.44
CA ASN A 296 7.92 -0.10 -23.00
C ASN A 296 7.08 1.14 -22.64
N LEU A 297 6.88 2.08 -23.58
CA LEU A 297 5.88 3.15 -23.40
C LEU A 297 4.46 2.60 -23.47
N MET A 298 4.16 1.73 -24.44
CA MET A 298 2.84 1.07 -24.51
C MET A 298 2.55 0.27 -23.23
N SER A 299 3.55 -0.43 -22.69
CA SER A 299 3.44 -1.22 -21.46
C SER A 299 3.14 -0.37 -20.22
N LEU A 300 3.75 0.82 -20.10
CA LEU A 300 3.51 1.74 -18.98
C LEU A 300 2.14 2.43 -19.04
N LEU A 301 1.73 2.88 -20.23
CA LEU A 301 0.44 3.53 -20.44
C LEU A 301 -0.72 2.53 -20.22
N GLY A 302 -0.62 1.33 -20.81
CA GLY A 302 -1.56 0.24 -20.65
C GLY A 302 -2.06 -0.32 -22.00
N PRO A 303 -2.45 -1.61 -22.05
CA PRO A 303 -2.75 -2.32 -23.30
C PRO A 303 -4.04 -1.86 -24.01
N SER A 304 -4.91 -1.10 -23.32
CA SER A 304 -6.17 -0.58 -23.88
C SER A 304 -6.01 0.71 -24.71
N ILE A 305 -4.81 1.27 -24.81
CA ILE A 305 -4.56 2.57 -25.46
C ILE A 305 -4.09 2.38 -26.92
N ASP A 306 -4.67 3.15 -27.84
CA ASP A 306 -4.31 3.11 -29.27
C ASP A 306 -2.84 3.50 -29.51
N SER A 307 -2.06 2.54 -30.03
CA SER A 307 -0.67 2.75 -30.45
C SER A 307 -0.49 3.88 -31.49
N VAL A 308 -1.47 4.14 -32.35
CA VAL A 308 -1.41 5.20 -33.37
C VAL A 308 -1.63 6.59 -32.75
N ALA A 309 -2.42 6.69 -31.68
CA ALA A 309 -2.52 7.88 -30.83
C ALA A 309 -1.21 8.11 -30.06
N VAL A 310 -0.61 7.07 -29.46
CA VAL A 310 0.69 7.18 -28.77
C VAL A 310 1.79 7.61 -29.75
N LEU A 311 1.87 7.03 -30.95
CA LEU A 311 2.80 7.45 -32.01
C LEU A 311 2.61 8.92 -32.43
N ARG A 312 1.38 9.42 -32.43
CA ARG A 312 1.09 10.84 -32.72
C ARG A 312 1.42 11.76 -31.54
N GLY A 313 1.32 11.28 -30.30
CA GLY A 313 1.72 11.99 -29.09
C GLY A 313 3.24 12.10 -28.94
N ILE A 314 3.95 10.97 -28.99
CA ILE A 314 5.40 10.89 -28.74
C ILE A 314 6.22 11.75 -29.72
N GLN A 315 5.83 11.81 -31.00
CA GLN A 315 6.47 12.66 -32.01
C GLN A 315 6.41 14.17 -31.70
N LYS A 316 5.53 14.62 -30.79
CA LYS A 316 5.49 16.01 -30.33
C LYS A 316 6.61 16.30 -29.32
N VAL A 317 6.93 15.36 -28.43
CA VAL A 317 7.85 15.55 -27.29
C VAL A 317 9.19 14.83 -27.42
N ALA A 318 9.33 13.91 -28.38
CA ALA A 318 10.51 13.07 -28.58
C ALA A 318 10.85 12.91 -30.07
N MET A 319 12.06 12.41 -30.33
CA MET A 319 12.67 12.12 -31.64
C MET A 319 13.22 10.69 -31.64
N LEU A 320 13.28 10.05 -32.82
CA LEU A 320 13.77 8.69 -32.95
C LEU A 320 15.30 8.63 -33.13
N VAL A 321 16.01 7.84 -32.31
CA VAL A 321 17.47 7.61 -32.38
C VAL A 321 17.74 6.12 -32.18
N GLN A 322 18.40 5.46 -33.13
CA GLN A 322 18.69 4.00 -33.09
C GLN A 322 17.45 3.15 -32.76
N GLY A 323 16.29 3.46 -33.35
CA GLY A 323 15.00 2.79 -33.10
C GLY A 323 14.30 3.17 -31.79
N ASN A 324 15.00 3.80 -30.86
CA ASN A 324 14.49 4.21 -29.55
C ASN A 324 14.02 5.67 -29.56
N TRP A 325 13.10 6.03 -28.68
CA TRP A 325 12.60 7.39 -28.56
C TRP A 325 13.39 8.20 -27.53
N VAL A 326 13.81 9.40 -27.92
CA VAL A 326 14.64 10.33 -27.17
C VAL A 326 13.88 11.63 -26.94
N VAL A 327 13.75 12.10 -25.70
CA VAL A 327 13.09 13.38 -25.40
C VAL A 327 13.78 14.55 -26.11
N LYS A 328 13.01 15.47 -26.68
CA LYS A 328 13.54 16.65 -27.36
C LYS A 328 14.17 17.64 -26.38
N SER A 329 15.15 18.40 -26.87
CA SER A 329 15.93 19.31 -26.03
C SER A 329 15.10 20.48 -25.49
N ASP A 330 14.09 20.95 -26.23
CA ASP A 330 13.14 22.00 -25.83
C ASP A 330 12.14 21.58 -24.74
N ILE A 331 12.00 20.27 -24.49
CA ILE A 331 11.22 19.72 -23.36
C ILE A 331 12.05 19.63 -22.07
N LEU A 332 13.38 19.63 -22.18
CA LEU A 332 14.32 19.63 -21.04
C LEU A 332 14.77 21.04 -20.67
N TYR A 333 15.19 21.84 -21.65
CA TYR A 333 15.70 23.20 -21.47
C TYR A 333 14.76 24.20 -22.16
N PRO A 334 13.73 24.72 -21.45
CA PRO A 334 12.85 25.77 -21.98
C PRO A 334 13.63 27.09 -22.16
N LYS A 335 13.13 28.00 -23.00
CA LYS A 335 13.88 29.17 -23.50
C LYS A 335 14.43 30.13 -22.43
N ASP A 336 13.80 30.15 -21.28
CA ASP A 336 14.08 30.94 -20.08
C ASP A 336 15.12 30.28 -19.14
N SER A 337 15.53 29.03 -19.41
CA SER A 337 16.54 28.30 -18.63
C SER A 337 17.98 28.51 -19.12
N SER A 338 18.94 28.20 -18.24
CA SER A 338 20.38 28.21 -18.50
C SER A 338 21.05 27.01 -17.82
N SER A 339 22.32 26.74 -18.15
CA SER A 339 23.06 25.63 -17.53
C SER A 339 23.34 25.89 -16.04
N PRO A 340 23.10 24.92 -15.14
CA PRO A 340 23.51 24.99 -13.74
C PRO A 340 25.03 24.87 -13.55
N HIS A 341 25.79 24.55 -14.60
CA HIS A 341 27.25 24.38 -14.56
C HIS A 341 28.01 25.55 -15.22
N SER A 342 27.46 26.13 -16.28
CA SER A 342 28.15 27.13 -17.12
C SER A 342 27.39 28.45 -17.31
N GLY A 343 26.12 28.53 -16.86
CA GLY A 343 25.25 29.69 -17.12
C GLY A 343 24.87 29.88 -18.59
N VAL A 344 25.27 28.97 -19.49
CA VAL A 344 25.00 29.04 -20.92
C VAL A 344 23.48 28.94 -21.19
N PRO A 345 22.88 29.81 -22.03
CA PRO A 345 21.43 29.79 -22.30
C PRO A 345 20.93 28.50 -22.97
N ALA A 346 19.69 28.13 -22.66
CA ALA A 346 19.00 26.94 -23.18
C ALA A 346 19.12 26.74 -24.70
N GLU A 347 19.08 27.81 -25.50
CA GLU A 347 19.21 27.67 -26.97
C GLU A 347 20.53 27.04 -27.41
N VAL A 348 21.62 27.30 -26.68
CA VAL A 348 22.96 26.77 -26.99
C VAL A 348 23.09 25.35 -26.46
N LEU A 349 22.52 25.06 -25.28
CA LEU A 349 22.43 23.71 -24.73
C LEU A 349 21.63 22.79 -25.65
N CYS A 350 20.48 23.25 -26.17
CA CYS A 350 19.68 22.53 -27.14
C CYS A 350 20.47 22.22 -28.41
N ARG A 351 21.21 23.18 -28.99
CA ARG A 351 22.05 22.94 -30.19
C ARG A 351 23.16 21.93 -29.91
N GLY A 352 23.80 22.01 -28.73
CA GLY A 352 24.85 21.08 -28.33
C GLY A 352 24.33 19.66 -28.07
N ARG A 353 23.17 19.54 -27.40
CA ARG A 353 22.50 18.26 -27.17
C ARG A 353 21.98 17.66 -28.46
N ASP A 354 21.33 18.44 -29.33
CA ASP A 354 20.86 17.99 -30.64
C ASP A 354 22.02 17.51 -31.53
N PHE A 355 23.22 18.11 -31.41
CA PHE A 355 24.43 17.61 -32.07
C PHE A 355 24.90 16.26 -31.52
N VAL A 356 24.86 16.03 -30.21
CA VAL A 356 25.14 14.71 -29.60
C VAL A 356 24.13 13.67 -30.10
N MET A 357 22.84 14.00 -30.15
CA MET A 357 21.80 13.06 -30.56
C MET A 357 21.85 12.77 -32.06
N TRP A 358 22.16 13.78 -32.89
CA TRP A 358 22.46 13.58 -34.31
C TRP A 358 23.70 12.70 -34.49
N LYS A 359 24.79 12.91 -33.73
CA LYS A 359 25.97 12.01 -33.76
C LYS A 359 25.58 10.57 -33.43
N PHE A 360 24.68 10.33 -32.46
CA PHE A 360 24.13 9.00 -32.20
C PHE A 360 23.21 8.44 -33.30
N THR A 361 22.73 9.24 -34.26
CA THR A 361 22.08 8.69 -35.48
C THR A 361 23.07 8.15 -36.50
N GLN A 362 24.33 8.61 -36.45
CA GLN A 362 25.39 8.26 -37.41
C GLN A 362 26.34 7.18 -36.87
N SER A 363 26.62 7.22 -35.56
CA SER A 363 27.55 6.32 -34.86
C SER A 363 26.90 5.73 -33.61
N ARG A 364 27.27 4.50 -33.27
CA ARG A 364 26.90 3.87 -31.99
C ARG A 364 27.55 4.58 -30.79
N TRP A 365 28.73 5.18 -30.98
CA TRP A 365 29.57 5.79 -29.92
C TRP A 365 29.92 7.25 -30.20
N VAL A 366 30.12 8.03 -29.14
CA VAL A 366 30.45 9.47 -29.17
C VAL A 366 31.58 9.81 -28.20
N VAL A 367 32.53 10.66 -28.61
CA VAL A 367 33.68 11.06 -27.79
C VAL A 367 33.44 12.45 -27.16
N ARG A 368 33.34 12.51 -25.82
CA ARG A 368 33.09 13.74 -25.04
C ARG A 368 34.04 14.90 -25.38
N LYS A 369 35.33 14.60 -25.66
CA LYS A 369 36.32 15.63 -26.05
C LYS A 369 35.98 16.30 -27.38
N GLU A 370 35.72 15.50 -28.43
CA GLU A 370 35.32 16.01 -29.75
C GLU A 370 34.06 16.86 -29.68
N VAL A 371 33.05 16.40 -28.94
CA VAL A 371 31.79 17.15 -28.75
C VAL A 371 32.04 18.49 -28.06
N ALA A 372 32.84 18.54 -27.00
CA ALA A 372 33.18 19.81 -26.33
C ALA A 372 33.94 20.76 -27.26
N THR A 373 34.91 20.26 -28.04
CA THR A 373 35.66 21.07 -29.03
C THR A 373 34.76 21.63 -30.13
N VAL A 374 33.81 20.84 -30.65
CA VAL A 374 32.89 21.28 -31.73
C VAL A 374 31.79 22.21 -31.19
N THR A 375 31.14 21.84 -30.09
CA THR A 375 30.00 22.60 -29.55
C THR A 375 30.40 23.85 -28.77
N LYS A 376 31.67 23.93 -28.33
CA LYS A 376 32.25 24.97 -27.46
C LYS A 376 31.59 25.10 -26.08
N LEU A 377 30.82 24.08 -25.67
CA LEU A 377 30.30 23.95 -24.31
C LEU A 377 31.42 23.51 -23.35
N CYS A 378 31.24 23.77 -22.05
CA CYS A 378 32.15 23.21 -21.05
C CYS A 378 32.04 21.69 -21.03
N THR A 379 33.03 21.00 -20.46
CA THR A 379 33.03 19.53 -20.52
C THR A 379 31.92 18.93 -19.66
N GLU A 380 31.43 19.70 -18.69
CA GLU A 380 30.42 19.38 -17.68
C GLU A 380 29.02 19.37 -18.31
N ASP A 381 28.64 20.39 -19.08
CA ASP A 381 27.40 20.40 -19.89
C ASP A 381 27.35 19.18 -20.82
N VAL A 382 28.46 18.89 -21.51
CA VAL A 382 28.56 17.73 -22.42
C VAL A 382 28.52 16.41 -21.64
N LYS A 383 28.94 16.38 -20.37
CA LYS A 383 28.83 15.20 -19.50
C LYS A 383 27.37 14.94 -19.13
N ASP A 384 26.64 15.97 -18.69
CA ASP A 384 25.22 15.89 -18.34
C ASP A 384 24.37 15.34 -19.50
N PHE A 385 24.58 15.86 -20.72
CA PHE A 385 23.86 15.38 -21.90
C PHE A 385 24.10 13.89 -22.20
N LEU A 386 25.29 13.39 -21.87
CA LEU A 386 25.69 12.01 -22.13
C LEU A 386 25.25 11.07 -21.00
N GLU A 387 25.35 11.46 -19.73
CA GLU A 387 24.90 10.64 -18.59
C GLU A 387 23.39 10.41 -18.57
N HIS A 388 22.63 11.32 -19.19
CA HIS A 388 21.19 11.15 -19.42
C HIS A 388 20.81 10.04 -20.42
N MET A 389 21.73 9.58 -21.28
CA MET A 389 21.39 8.80 -22.48
C MET A 389 22.44 7.77 -22.96
N ALA A 390 23.60 7.71 -22.32
CA ALA A 390 24.72 6.91 -22.75
C ALA A 390 25.55 6.42 -21.56
N VAL A 391 26.31 5.34 -21.78
CA VAL A 391 27.20 4.73 -20.77
C VAL A 391 28.66 4.84 -21.20
N VAL A 392 29.56 5.12 -20.26
CA VAL A 392 31.00 5.18 -20.52
C VAL A 392 31.53 3.79 -20.86
N ARG A 393 32.28 3.68 -21.95
CA ARG A 393 33.05 2.49 -22.34
C ARG A 393 34.54 2.81 -22.38
N ILE A 394 35.34 2.04 -21.64
CA ILE A 394 36.80 2.19 -21.54
C ILE A 394 37.41 2.17 -22.95
N ASN A 395 38.30 3.13 -23.22
CA ASN A 395 38.98 3.35 -24.51
C ASN A 395 38.06 3.57 -25.73
N LYS A 396 36.75 3.74 -25.53
CA LYS A 396 35.72 3.71 -26.59
C LYS A 396 34.73 4.88 -26.56
N GLY A 397 34.72 5.68 -25.50
CA GLY A 397 33.89 6.88 -25.38
C GLY A 397 32.57 6.61 -24.68
N TRP A 398 31.48 7.18 -25.19
CA TRP A 398 30.12 6.99 -24.67
C TRP A 398 29.28 6.19 -25.67
N GLU A 399 28.71 5.09 -25.22
CA GLU A 399 27.79 4.25 -25.99
C GLU A 399 26.33 4.60 -25.66
N PHE A 400 25.48 4.76 -26.68
CA PHE A 400 24.04 4.98 -26.50
C PHE A 400 23.39 3.86 -25.65
N ILE A 401 22.63 4.22 -24.61
CA ILE A 401 22.35 3.32 -23.47
C ILE A 401 21.47 2.10 -23.81
N LEU A 402 20.57 2.22 -24.79
CA LEU A 402 19.68 1.13 -25.22
C LEU A 402 20.20 0.43 -26.49
N PRO A 403 19.92 -0.87 -26.71
CA PRO A 403 20.24 -1.55 -27.98
C PRO A 403 19.45 -0.95 -29.16
N TYR A 404 19.87 -1.25 -30.39
CA TYR A 404 19.15 -0.82 -31.60
C TYR A 404 17.81 -1.55 -31.72
N ASP A 405 16.70 -0.83 -31.60
CA ASP A 405 15.34 -1.38 -31.71
C ASP A 405 14.98 -1.59 -33.21
N GLY A 406 15.42 -2.72 -33.76
CA GLY A 406 15.14 -3.10 -35.14
C GLY A 406 13.68 -3.49 -35.39
N GLU A 407 12.93 -3.88 -34.35
CA GLU A 407 11.52 -4.24 -34.46
C GLU A 407 10.67 -3.01 -34.72
N PHE A 408 10.88 -1.94 -33.95
CA PHE A 408 10.21 -0.65 -34.17
C PHE A 408 10.49 -0.11 -35.57
N ILE A 409 11.75 -0.18 -36.02
CA ILE A 409 12.16 0.27 -37.36
C ILE A 409 11.43 -0.51 -38.45
N LYS A 410 11.32 -1.84 -38.32
CA LYS A 410 10.61 -2.71 -39.28
C LYS A 410 9.09 -2.50 -39.25
N LYS A 411 8.52 -2.23 -38.08
CA LYS A 411 7.07 -2.11 -37.86
C LYS A 411 6.49 -0.74 -38.23
N HIS A 412 7.29 0.32 -38.23
CA HIS A 412 6.82 1.70 -38.43
C HIS A 412 7.63 2.52 -39.46
N PRO A 413 7.86 2.01 -40.69
CA PRO A 413 8.76 2.62 -41.67
C PRO A 413 8.42 4.09 -41.99
N ASP A 414 7.15 4.45 -42.13
CA ASP A 414 6.71 5.83 -42.41
C ASP A 414 7.07 6.81 -41.29
N VAL A 415 7.18 6.32 -40.06
CA VAL A 415 7.64 7.13 -38.91
C VAL A 415 9.15 7.30 -39.00
N VAL A 416 9.91 6.22 -39.29
CA VAL A 416 11.37 6.26 -39.49
C VAL A 416 11.75 7.24 -40.59
N GLN A 417 11.08 7.19 -41.75
CA GLN A 417 11.37 8.09 -42.88
C GLN A 417 11.11 9.56 -42.53
N ARG A 418 10.00 9.88 -41.85
CA ARG A 418 9.71 11.24 -41.37
C ARG A 418 10.72 11.72 -40.32
N GLN A 419 11.09 10.85 -39.38
CA GLN A 419 12.10 11.16 -38.36
C GLN A 419 13.48 11.39 -38.98
N HIS A 420 13.86 10.63 -40.03
CA HIS A 420 15.08 10.88 -40.80
C HIS A 420 15.08 12.27 -41.45
N MET A 421 13.99 12.65 -42.13
CA MET A 421 13.87 13.98 -42.77
C MET A 421 13.94 15.13 -41.73
N LEU A 422 13.36 14.94 -40.55
CA LEU A 422 13.51 15.88 -39.43
C LEU A 422 14.96 15.99 -38.96
N TRP A 423 15.69 14.86 -38.84
CA TRP A 423 17.12 14.87 -38.51
C TRP A 423 17.98 15.52 -39.60
N THR A 424 17.67 15.35 -40.89
CA THR A 424 18.32 16.10 -41.99
C THR A 424 18.11 17.61 -41.83
N GLY A 425 16.90 18.03 -41.46
CA GLY A 425 16.57 19.43 -41.16
C GLY A 425 17.25 20.00 -39.91
N ILE A 426 17.59 19.13 -38.93
CA ILE A 426 18.41 19.50 -37.76
C ILE A 426 19.89 19.60 -38.16
N GLN A 427 20.43 18.61 -38.87
CA GLN A 427 21.80 18.61 -39.40
C GLN A 427 22.10 19.86 -40.21
N ALA A 428 21.21 20.26 -41.13
CA ALA A 428 21.37 21.47 -41.94
C ALA A 428 21.35 22.80 -41.13
N LYS A 429 20.93 22.77 -39.86
CA LYS A 429 21.09 23.89 -38.91
C LYS A 429 22.42 23.78 -38.16
N LEU A 430 22.78 22.58 -37.70
CA LEU A 430 24.04 22.31 -36.98
C LEU A 430 25.27 22.58 -37.84
N GLU A 431 25.26 22.19 -39.13
CA GLU A 431 26.33 22.49 -40.10
C GLU A 431 26.61 23.99 -40.19
N LYS A 432 25.56 24.83 -40.21
CA LYS A 432 25.66 26.30 -40.30
C LYS A 432 26.14 26.97 -39.02
N VAL A 433 25.93 26.35 -37.85
CA VAL A 433 26.29 26.90 -36.54
C VAL A 433 27.71 26.49 -36.13
N TYR A 434 28.09 25.24 -36.40
CA TYR A 434 29.37 24.68 -35.97
C TYR A 434 30.42 24.60 -37.09
N ASN A 435 30.12 25.07 -38.31
CA ASN A 435 31.00 25.04 -39.48
C ASN A 435 31.61 23.64 -39.71
N LEU A 436 30.75 22.62 -39.61
CA LEU A 436 31.16 21.22 -39.77
C LEU A 436 31.75 21.03 -41.16
N VAL A 437 33.03 20.64 -41.22
CA VAL A 437 33.68 20.30 -42.48
C VAL A 437 32.92 19.16 -43.13
N LYS A 438 32.52 19.34 -44.39
CA LYS A 438 31.96 18.25 -45.19
C LYS A 438 33.08 17.27 -45.51
N GLU A 439 33.24 16.26 -44.67
CA GLU A 439 33.89 15.02 -45.09
C GLU A 439 33.13 14.51 -46.33
N THR A 440 33.78 14.62 -47.50
CA THR A 440 33.21 14.14 -48.75
C THR A 440 33.28 12.63 -48.79
N MET A 441 32.31 11.99 -48.14
CA MET A 441 31.80 10.69 -48.59
C MET A 441 31.64 10.77 -50.11
N PRO A 442 32.15 9.78 -50.89
CA PRO A 442 32.29 9.92 -52.32
C PRO A 442 30.92 10.22 -52.95
N LYS A 443 30.85 11.28 -53.76
CA LYS A 443 29.60 11.73 -54.38
C LYS A 443 28.94 10.56 -55.11
N LYS A 444 27.80 10.11 -54.60
CA LYS A 444 26.81 9.42 -55.41
C LYS A 444 26.29 10.45 -56.41
N LEU A 445 26.83 10.43 -57.63
CA LEU A 445 26.48 11.40 -58.67
C LEU A 445 25.00 11.23 -59.03
N ASP A 446 24.23 12.30 -58.88
CA ASP A 446 22.84 12.33 -59.32
C ASP A 446 22.78 12.17 -60.84
N ALA A 447 21.89 11.30 -61.30
CA ALA A 447 21.81 10.92 -62.70
C ALA A 447 20.88 11.85 -63.48
N GLN A 448 21.42 12.59 -64.46
CA GLN A 448 20.67 13.08 -65.61
C GLN A 448 21.49 12.99 -66.91
N SER A 449 20.89 12.36 -67.93
CA SER A 449 21.19 12.44 -69.37
C SER A 449 22.59 12.03 -69.90
N GLY A 450 22.94 10.74 -69.75
CA GLY A 450 23.53 9.89 -70.81
C GLY A 450 25.02 10.01 -71.19
N PRO A 451 25.53 9.19 -72.15
CA PRO A 451 24.93 7.98 -72.74
C PRO A 451 25.43 6.68 -72.05
N ALA A 452 25.01 5.50 -72.55
CA ALA A 452 25.29 4.21 -71.91
C ALA A 452 26.69 3.65 -72.20
N GLY A 453 27.36 3.10 -71.17
CA GLY A 453 28.53 2.23 -71.30
C GLY A 453 28.26 0.86 -70.67
N LEU A 454 28.40 -0.23 -71.43
CA LEU A 454 28.15 -1.58 -70.92
C LEU A 454 29.34 -2.09 -70.08
N VAL A 455 29.11 -2.30 -68.78
CA VAL A 455 29.96 -3.15 -67.94
C VAL A 455 29.65 -4.62 -68.24
N SER A 456 30.65 -5.37 -68.73
CA SER A 456 30.53 -6.79 -69.11
C SER A 456 29.99 -7.66 -67.96
N GLY A 457 29.30 -8.75 -68.30
CA GLY A 457 28.78 -9.73 -67.35
C GLY A 457 29.87 -10.32 -66.45
N ASP A 458 31.03 -10.64 -67.02
CA ASP A 458 32.13 -11.27 -66.29
C ASP A 458 32.67 -10.42 -65.14
N GLN A 459 32.74 -9.09 -65.32
CA GLN A 459 33.15 -8.19 -64.24
C GLN A 459 32.13 -8.19 -63.08
N ARG A 460 30.83 -8.34 -63.37
CA ARG A 460 29.80 -8.45 -62.33
C ARG A 460 29.91 -9.79 -61.60
N ILE A 461 30.13 -10.88 -62.33
CA ILE A 461 30.33 -12.22 -61.78
C ILE A 461 31.60 -12.27 -60.91
N GLN A 462 32.69 -11.63 -61.34
CA GLN A 462 33.96 -11.62 -60.60
C GLN A 462 33.89 -10.75 -59.33
N VAL A 463 33.16 -9.62 -59.37
CA VAL A 463 32.87 -8.82 -58.16
C VAL A 463 31.92 -9.56 -57.22
N ALA A 464 30.93 -10.30 -57.74
CA ALA A 464 30.06 -11.14 -56.92
C ALA A 464 30.84 -12.27 -56.24
N LYS A 465 31.72 -12.97 -56.96
CA LYS A 465 32.59 -14.04 -56.42
C LYS A 465 33.53 -13.52 -55.32
N THR A 466 34.25 -12.42 -55.57
CA THR A 466 35.17 -11.86 -54.55
C THR A 466 34.43 -11.35 -53.32
N LYS A 467 33.24 -10.74 -53.47
CA LYS A 467 32.41 -10.32 -52.34
C LYS A 467 31.82 -11.51 -51.57
N ALA A 468 31.43 -12.59 -52.25
CA ALA A 468 31.00 -13.83 -51.59
C ALA A 468 32.15 -14.49 -50.80
N GLN A 469 33.36 -14.55 -51.36
CA GLN A 469 34.55 -15.06 -50.69
C GLN A 469 34.94 -14.23 -49.45
N GLN A 470 34.87 -12.89 -49.55
CA GLN A 470 35.10 -12.00 -48.40
C GLN A 470 34.06 -12.20 -47.29
N ASN A 471 32.77 -12.33 -47.64
CA ASN A 471 31.72 -12.63 -46.67
C ASN A 471 31.90 -14.01 -46.03
N HIS A 472 32.32 -15.03 -46.79
CA HIS A 472 32.56 -16.37 -46.27
C HIS A 472 33.69 -16.38 -45.23
N ALA A 473 34.85 -15.81 -45.54
CA ALA A 473 35.98 -15.72 -44.61
C ALA A 473 35.67 -14.88 -43.34
N LEU A 474 34.73 -13.93 -43.43
CA LEU A 474 34.26 -13.15 -42.28
C LEU A 474 33.32 -13.99 -41.40
N LEU A 475 32.40 -14.76 -42.01
CA LEU A 475 31.51 -15.69 -41.32
C LEU A 475 32.26 -16.87 -40.68
N GLU A 476 33.32 -17.38 -41.31
CA GLU A 476 34.20 -18.39 -40.71
C GLU A 476 34.89 -17.85 -39.45
N ARG A 477 35.39 -16.61 -39.46
CA ARG A 477 35.97 -15.97 -38.27
C ARG A 477 34.96 -15.74 -37.15
N GLU A 478 33.75 -15.29 -37.48
CA GLU A 478 32.65 -15.15 -36.50
C GLU A 478 32.29 -16.52 -35.88
N LEU A 479 32.29 -17.59 -36.67
CA LEU A 479 32.00 -18.95 -36.22
C LEU A 479 33.16 -19.56 -35.40
N GLN A 480 34.42 -19.25 -35.74
CA GLN A 480 35.60 -19.61 -34.93
C GLN A 480 35.57 -18.88 -33.58
N TRP A 481 35.35 -17.57 -33.57
CA TRP A 481 35.23 -16.75 -32.35
C TRP A 481 34.12 -17.26 -31.41
N ARG A 482 32.96 -17.67 -31.96
CA ARG A 482 31.89 -18.31 -31.17
C ARG A 482 32.30 -19.68 -30.61
N LYS A 483 33.03 -20.50 -31.38
CA LYS A 483 33.59 -21.78 -30.90
C LYS A 483 34.64 -21.60 -29.80
N GLU A 484 35.37 -20.48 -29.81
CA GLU A 484 36.34 -20.11 -28.76
C GLU A 484 35.65 -19.61 -27.48
N GLN A 485 34.60 -18.80 -27.59
CA GLN A 485 33.81 -18.39 -26.42
C GLN A 485 33.10 -19.57 -25.73
N LEU A 486 32.68 -20.58 -26.49
CA LEU A 486 32.12 -21.83 -25.96
C LEU A 486 33.18 -22.79 -25.37
N ARG A 487 34.47 -22.39 -25.32
CA ARG A 487 35.58 -23.22 -24.82
C ARG A 487 36.26 -22.71 -23.54
N ALA A 488 35.75 -21.65 -22.92
CA ALA A 488 36.22 -21.22 -21.60
C ALA A 488 35.70 -22.17 -20.50
N PRO A 489 36.56 -22.86 -19.73
CA PRO A 489 36.12 -23.91 -18.81
C PRO A 489 35.74 -23.38 -17.43
N ALA A 490 34.69 -23.97 -16.84
CA ALA A 490 34.41 -23.94 -15.41
C ALA A 490 33.93 -25.33 -14.95
N VAL A 491 34.25 -25.71 -13.71
CA VAL A 491 33.89 -26.97 -13.02
C VAL A 491 34.73 -28.21 -13.45
N PRO A 492 35.18 -29.09 -12.51
CA PRO A 492 36.18 -30.16 -12.75
C PRO A 492 35.56 -31.51 -13.25
N PRO A 493 36.36 -32.57 -13.53
CA PRO A 493 35.99 -33.57 -14.55
C PRO A 493 35.14 -34.76 -14.03
N GLY A 494 34.19 -35.21 -14.87
CA GLY A 494 33.36 -36.39 -14.62
C GLY A 494 32.64 -36.95 -15.86
N VAL A 495 33.33 -37.86 -16.57
CA VAL A 495 32.79 -38.91 -17.48
C VAL A 495 31.71 -38.52 -18.53
N ARG A 496 32.19 -38.39 -19.78
CA ARG A 496 31.56 -38.70 -21.09
C ARG A 496 30.09 -39.17 -21.12
N ILE A 497 29.28 -38.47 -21.92
CA ILE A 497 28.17 -39.06 -22.70
C ILE A 497 28.62 -39.19 -24.17
N LYS A 498 27.98 -40.10 -24.92
CA LYS A 498 28.38 -40.62 -26.23
C LYS A 498 27.60 -39.92 -27.36
N GLU A 499 28.22 -39.72 -28.52
CA GLU A 499 27.55 -39.20 -29.73
C GLU A 499 26.62 -40.26 -30.36
N GLU A 500 25.48 -39.80 -30.89
CA GLU A 500 24.52 -40.61 -31.66
C GLU A 500 24.91 -40.74 -33.14
N PRO A 501 24.53 -41.84 -33.82
CA PRO A 501 24.38 -41.90 -35.27
C PRO A 501 22.90 -41.87 -35.70
N VAL A 502 22.64 -41.31 -36.89
CA VAL A 502 21.32 -41.12 -37.50
C VAL A 502 21.00 -42.21 -38.54
N SER A 503 19.76 -42.70 -38.57
CA SER A 503 19.03 -43.31 -39.72
C SER A 503 17.65 -43.79 -39.20
N GLU A 504 16.50 -43.24 -39.62
CA GLU A 504 15.78 -43.40 -40.91
C GLU A 504 14.76 -44.56 -40.92
N GLU A 505 13.52 -44.20 -41.29
CA GLU A 505 12.42 -44.98 -41.91
C GLU A 505 11.99 -46.36 -41.33
N GLY A 506 10.68 -46.49 -41.03
CA GLY A 506 9.99 -47.74 -40.65
C GLY A 506 8.52 -47.50 -40.32
N GLU A 507 7.65 -48.47 -40.59
CA GLU A 507 6.17 -48.39 -40.50
C GLU A 507 5.60 -49.39 -39.46
N ASP A 508 4.39 -49.09 -38.99
CA ASP A 508 3.33 -49.98 -38.46
C ASP A 508 3.41 -50.69 -37.07
N ASP A 509 2.17 -50.91 -36.57
CA ASP A 509 1.59 -51.85 -35.59
C ASP A 509 1.92 -51.86 -34.06
N ASP A 510 0.86 -51.52 -33.31
CA ASP A 510 0.22 -52.18 -32.15
C ASP A 510 0.80 -52.25 -30.70
N ASP A 511 -0.18 -52.10 -29.78
CA ASP A 511 -0.34 -52.51 -28.37
C ASP A 511 0.66 -52.07 -27.27
N GLU A 512 0.13 -51.32 -26.30
CA GLU A 512 0.67 -51.13 -24.93
C GLU A 512 -0.10 -52.02 -23.92
N GLU A 513 0.58 -52.90 -23.19
CA GLU A 513 0.06 -53.56 -21.98
C GLU A 513 0.99 -53.33 -20.76
N GLU A 514 0.39 -53.24 -19.56
CA GLU A 514 1.06 -52.90 -18.30
C GLU A 514 1.41 -54.12 -17.42
N GLU A 515 2.51 -54.02 -16.65
CA GLU A 515 2.80 -54.84 -15.44
C GLU A 515 2.94 -56.38 -15.68
N PRO A 516 3.12 -57.28 -14.67
CA PRO A 516 3.32 -57.11 -13.22
C PRO A 516 4.51 -57.90 -12.59
N MET A 517 4.73 -57.72 -11.28
CA MET A 517 4.96 -58.76 -10.23
C MET A 517 5.13 -58.05 -8.85
N GLU A 518 4.31 -58.31 -7.82
CA GLU A 518 4.20 -59.53 -6.96
C GLU A 518 5.45 -59.82 -6.09
N THR A 519 5.38 -60.08 -4.78
CA THR A 519 4.28 -59.97 -3.77
C THR A 519 4.85 -59.82 -2.33
N SER A 520 3.97 -59.77 -1.30
CA SER A 520 4.28 -59.62 0.15
C SER A 520 4.73 -60.95 0.81
N PRO A 521 4.55 -61.31 2.13
CA PRO A 521 3.89 -60.71 3.31
C PRO A 521 4.85 -60.65 4.57
N SER A 522 4.51 -60.44 5.86
CA SER A 522 3.33 -60.00 6.64
C SER A 522 3.79 -59.64 8.08
N GLY A 523 3.09 -58.75 8.81
CA GLY A 523 3.19 -58.64 10.28
C GLY A 523 2.60 -57.32 10.84
N GLY A 524 1.72 -57.39 11.85
CA GLY A 524 1.10 -56.21 12.49
C GLY A 524 0.67 -56.49 13.93
N VAL A 525 -0.04 -55.54 14.58
CA VAL A 525 -0.99 -55.69 15.74
C VAL A 525 -1.21 -54.35 16.51
N HIS A 526 -2.44 -53.82 16.42
CA HIS A 526 -3.21 -53.09 17.46
C HIS A 526 -2.80 -51.71 18.06
N SER A 527 -3.69 -50.72 17.82
CA SER A 527 -4.64 -50.13 18.82
C SER A 527 -4.42 -48.74 19.46
N ARG A 528 -5.55 -48.01 19.59
CA ARG A 528 -5.87 -46.81 20.41
C ARG A 528 -5.26 -45.45 20.07
N LEU A 529 -6.12 -44.57 19.55
CA LEU A 529 -6.09 -43.11 19.79
C LEU A 529 -7.11 -42.74 20.89
N ALA A 530 -6.85 -41.66 21.63
CA ALA A 530 -7.76 -41.09 22.62
C ALA A 530 -7.58 -39.55 22.70
N ASN A 531 -8.64 -38.84 23.10
CA ASN A 531 -8.72 -37.37 23.05
C ASN A 531 -7.81 -36.65 24.06
N GLY A 532 -7.39 -35.42 23.74
CA GLY A 532 -6.60 -34.57 24.64
C GLY A 532 -6.39 -33.13 24.20
N LEU A 533 -7.44 -32.30 24.19
CA LEU A 533 -7.32 -30.83 24.20
C LEU A 533 -7.41 -30.30 25.65
N PRO A 534 -6.50 -29.40 26.03
CA PRO A 534 -6.80 -28.28 26.91
C PRO A 534 -6.27 -26.93 26.33
N PRO A 535 -6.60 -25.76 26.92
CA PRO A 535 -7.13 -24.67 26.09
C PRO A 535 -6.41 -23.30 26.25
N GLY A 536 -6.89 -22.31 25.49
CA GLY A 536 -6.88 -20.91 25.94
C GLY A 536 -6.43 -19.87 24.91
N ARG A 537 -7.39 -19.12 24.36
CA ARG A 537 -7.12 -17.74 23.91
C ARG A 537 -8.41 -16.91 23.95
N ALA A 538 -8.42 -15.88 24.81
CA ALA A 538 -9.48 -14.89 24.91
C ALA A 538 -8.85 -13.51 25.09
N ALA A 539 -9.33 -12.54 24.29
CA ALA A 539 -8.82 -11.16 24.19
C ALA A 539 -7.33 -11.00 23.74
N GLY A 540 -6.94 -9.90 23.09
CA GLY A 540 -7.79 -8.83 22.56
C GLY A 540 -7.15 -7.45 22.67
N THR A 541 -6.12 -7.19 21.86
CA THR A 541 -5.53 -5.85 21.65
C THR A 541 -5.13 -5.67 20.19
N ASP A 542 -5.08 -4.40 19.76
CA ASP A 542 -5.13 -3.99 18.37
C ASP A 542 -3.93 -4.39 17.50
N SER A 543 -4.17 -4.50 16.19
CA SER A 543 -3.12 -4.54 15.16
C SER A 543 -3.58 -3.90 13.84
N PHE A 544 -4.04 -2.64 13.93
CA PHE A 544 -4.04 -1.74 12.76
C PHE A 544 -2.60 -1.34 12.41
N ASN A 545 -1.82 -2.26 11.83
CA ASN A 545 -0.53 -1.94 11.22
C ASN A 545 -0.15 -2.99 10.16
N GLY A 546 0.32 -2.52 9.01
CA GLY A 546 0.64 -3.34 7.84
C GLY A 546 1.95 -4.13 7.95
N HIS A 547 2.10 -4.96 8.99
CA HIS A 547 3.16 -5.97 9.01
C HIS A 547 2.79 -7.13 8.07
N LEU A 548 3.68 -7.44 7.13
CA LEU A 548 3.65 -8.74 6.45
C LEU A 548 3.87 -9.86 7.48
N PRO A 549 3.11 -10.97 7.44
CA PRO A 549 3.43 -12.13 8.25
C PRO A 549 4.80 -12.69 7.85
N PRO A 550 5.57 -13.25 8.81
CA PRO A 550 6.93 -13.74 8.55
C PRO A 550 6.91 -14.97 7.64
N GLY A 551 7.07 -14.73 6.33
CA GLY A 551 7.07 -15.78 5.30
C GLY A 551 7.06 -15.28 3.85
N CYS A 552 6.60 -14.05 3.59
CA CYS A 552 6.39 -13.53 2.22
C CYS A 552 7.68 -13.10 1.46
N ALA A 553 8.85 -13.66 1.78
CA ALA A 553 10.13 -13.35 1.13
C ALA A 553 10.32 -14.07 -0.24
N SER A 554 9.29 -14.76 -0.73
CA SER A 554 9.40 -15.80 -1.76
C SER A 554 8.81 -15.45 -3.13
N THR A 555 8.11 -14.32 -3.28
CA THR A 555 7.52 -13.96 -4.59
C THR A 555 8.62 -13.57 -5.60
N PRO A 556 8.50 -13.96 -6.89
CA PRO A 556 9.49 -13.60 -7.91
C PRO A 556 9.69 -12.09 -8.04
N MET A 557 8.60 -11.31 -7.99
CA MET A 557 8.62 -9.84 -8.05
C MET A 557 9.48 -9.22 -6.93
N ALA A 558 9.33 -9.68 -5.68
CA ALA A 558 10.10 -9.15 -4.55
C ALA A 558 11.60 -9.50 -4.67
N ARG A 559 11.92 -10.65 -5.26
CA ARG A 559 13.31 -11.06 -5.54
C ARG A 559 13.96 -10.19 -6.61
N GLU A 560 13.27 -9.96 -7.74
CA GLU A 560 13.76 -9.07 -8.80
C GLU A 560 13.90 -7.62 -8.31
N LEU A 561 12.94 -7.11 -7.52
CA LEU A 561 13.01 -5.76 -6.96
C LEU A 561 14.18 -5.62 -5.99
N ARG A 562 14.42 -6.63 -5.14
CA ARG A 562 15.59 -6.67 -4.24
C ARG A 562 16.90 -6.70 -5.03
N ALA A 563 17.03 -7.55 -6.05
CA ALA A 563 18.22 -7.62 -6.88
C ALA A 563 18.54 -6.29 -7.58
N PHE A 564 17.52 -5.60 -8.11
CA PHE A 564 17.66 -4.23 -8.63
C PHE A 564 18.16 -3.25 -7.56
N VAL A 565 17.57 -3.28 -6.36
CA VAL A 565 17.93 -2.40 -5.23
C VAL A 565 19.37 -2.64 -4.79
N GLU A 566 19.76 -3.88 -4.53
CA GLU A 566 21.11 -4.27 -4.10
C GLU A 566 22.16 -3.82 -5.12
N ALA A 567 22.01 -4.20 -6.39
CA ALA A 567 22.93 -3.82 -7.47
C ALA A 567 22.97 -2.30 -7.74
N THR A 568 21.94 -1.55 -7.31
CA THR A 568 21.88 -0.09 -7.42
C THR A 568 22.59 0.59 -6.25
N PHE A 569 22.34 0.17 -5.01
CA PHE A 569 23.00 0.75 -3.83
C PHE A 569 24.48 0.35 -3.73
N GLN A 570 24.87 -0.87 -4.14
CA GLN A 570 26.27 -1.27 -4.30
C GLN A 570 27.07 -0.38 -5.28
N ARG A 571 26.39 0.27 -6.23
CA ARG A 571 27.01 1.14 -7.25
C ARG A 571 27.00 2.62 -6.89
N GLN A 572 25.94 3.09 -6.21
CA GLN A 572 25.71 4.51 -5.95
C GLN A 572 25.99 4.94 -4.49
N PHE A 573 25.97 3.98 -3.56
CA PHE A 573 26.07 4.11 -2.09
C PHE A 573 24.99 4.96 -1.41
N VAL A 574 24.65 6.14 -1.95
CA VAL A 574 23.69 7.09 -1.37
C VAL A 574 22.77 7.63 -2.46
N LEU A 575 21.45 7.56 -2.23
CA LEU A 575 20.41 7.96 -3.18
C LEU A 575 19.22 8.60 -2.45
N THR A 576 18.53 9.53 -3.12
CA THR A 576 17.18 9.96 -2.71
C THR A 576 16.13 9.00 -3.25
N LEU A 577 14.92 8.98 -2.68
CA LEU A 577 13.81 8.20 -3.23
C LEU A 577 13.46 8.65 -4.66
N SER A 578 13.55 9.96 -4.94
CA SER A 578 13.38 10.53 -6.29
C SER A 578 14.36 9.92 -7.30
N GLU A 579 15.66 9.89 -6.97
CA GLU A 579 16.68 9.31 -7.85
C GLU A 579 16.59 7.79 -7.95
N LEU A 580 16.24 7.09 -6.86
CA LEU A 580 15.97 5.65 -6.90
C LEU A 580 14.78 5.32 -7.81
N LYS A 581 13.69 6.09 -7.74
CA LYS A 581 12.54 5.99 -8.64
C LYS A 581 12.94 6.27 -10.08
N ARG A 582 13.83 7.24 -10.35
CA ARG A 582 14.38 7.49 -11.70
C ARG A 582 15.18 6.30 -12.22
N LEU A 583 16.07 5.74 -11.40
CA LEU A 583 16.89 4.57 -11.76
C LEU A 583 16.04 3.30 -11.94
N PHE A 584 14.98 3.13 -11.15
CA PHE A 584 14.04 2.01 -11.29
C PHE A 584 13.26 2.11 -12.62
N ASN A 585 12.73 3.29 -12.96
CA ASN A 585 12.08 3.50 -14.26
C ASN A 585 13.03 3.29 -15.45
N LEU A 586 14.31 3.64 -15.32
CA LEU A 586 15.34 3.33 -16.33
C LEU A 586 15.62 1.82 -16.43
N HIS A 587 15.59 1.09 -15.31
CA HIS A 587 15.70 -0.36 -15.32
C HIS A 587 14.47 -1.02 -15.98
N LEU A 588 13.25 -0.59 -15.65
CA LEU A 588 12.03 -1.00 -16.37
C LEU A 588 12.14 -0.75 -17.89
N ALA A 589 12.68 0.40 -18.29
CA ALA A 589 12.89 0.71 -19.70
C ALA A 589 13.91 -0.21 -20.41
N SER A 590 14.73 -0.98 -19.66
CA SER A 590 15.68 -1.98 -20.18
C SER A 590 15.15 -3.42 -20.19
N LEU A 591 14.01 -3.68 -19.55
CA LEU A 591 13.43 -5.02 -19.41
C LEU A 591 12.44 -5.34 -20.56
N PRO A 592 12.20 -6.64 -20.86
CA PRO A 592 11.23 -7.03 -21.89
C PRO A 592 9.79 -6.75 -21.44
N PRO A 593 8.88 -6.36 -22.36
CA PRO A 593 7.46 -6.19 -22.07
C PRO A 593 6.85 -7.40 -21.35
N GLY A 594 6.03 -7.15 -20.33
CA GLY A 594 5.41 -8.20 -19.52
C GLY A 594 6.25 -8.73 -18.35
N HIS A 595 7.47 -8.24 -18.14
CA HIS A 595 8.27 -8.56 -16.95
C HIS A 595 7.52 -8.26 -15.63
N THR A 596 7.74 -9.06 -14.59
CA THR A 596 7.02 -8.98 -13.30
C THR A 596 7.06 -7.59 -12.65
N LEU A 597 8.17 -6.87 -12.83
CA LEU A 597 8.39 -5.52 -12.31
C LEU A 597 7.54 -4.42 -12.99
N PHE A 598 6.85 -4.70 -14.11
CA PHE A 598 5.84 -3.79 -14.69
C PHE A 598 4.49 -3.81 -13.94
N SER A 599 4.32 -4.72 -12.97
CA SER A 599 3.24 -4.60 -11.98
C SER A 599 3.38 -3.31 -11.16
N GLY A 600 2.30 -2.86 -10.52
CA GLY A 600 2.23 -1.56 -9.85
C GLY A 600 3.01 -1.48 -8.55
N ILE A 601 4.34 -1.44 -8.60
CA ILE A 601 5.20 -1.28 -7.42
C ILE A 601 4.97 0.10 -6.81
N SER A 602 4.52 0.12 -5.55
CA SER A 602 4.29 1.36 -4.82
C SER A 602 5.60 1.94 -4.26
N ASP A 603 5.65 3.25 -4.08
CA ASP A 603 6.78 3.91 -3.42
C ASP A 603 7.07 3.31 -2.03
N ARG A 604 6.03 2.87 -1.31
CA ARG A 604 6.17 2.19 -0.01
C ARG A 604 6.87 0.85 -0.15
N MET A 605 6.46 0.00 -1.10
CA MET A 605 7.12 -1.28 -1.38
C MET A 605 8.57 -1.11 -1.81
N LEU A 606 8.89 -0.05 -2.57
CA LEU A 606 10.26 0.30 -2.93
C LEU A 606 11.08 0.71 -1.69
N GLN A 607 10.56 1.59 -0.83
CA GLN A 607 11.21 1.98 0.43
C GLN A 607 11.44 0.79 1.38
N ASP A 608 10.43 -0.08 1.55
CA ASP A 608 10.54 -1.27 2.41
C ASP A 608 11.55 -2.28 1.85
N THR A 609 11.65 -2.41 0.52
CA THR A 609 12.66 -3.28 -0.11
C THR A 609 14.09 -2.74 0.06
N VAL A 610 14.27 -1.42 0.04
CA VAL A 610 15.57 -0.77 0.38
C VAL A 610 15.98 -1.08 1.81
N LEU A 611 15.08 -0.91 2.77
CA LEU A 611 15.35 -1.23 4.18
C LEU A 611 15.61 -2.74 4.39
N ALA A 612 14.93 -3.61 3.65
CA ALA A 612 15.15 -5.05 3.67
C ALA A 612 16.41 -5.52 2.90
N ALA A 613 17.16 -4.61 2.28
CA ALA A 613 18.37 -4.87 1.50
C ALA A 613 19.64 -4.24 2.13
N GLY A 614 19.70 -4.16 3.47
CA GLY A 614 20.88 -3.66 4.19
C GLY A 614 21.15 -2.14 4.04
N CYS A 615 20.17 -1.39 3.53
CA CYS A 615 20.25 0.07 3.43
C CYS A 615 19.45 0.75 4.55
N LYS A 616 19.88 1.94 4.96
CA LYS A 616 19.28 2.72 6.05
C LYS A 616 18.79 4.07 5.53
N GLN A 617 17.62 4.50 5.98
CA GLN A 617 17.14 5.86 5.73
C GLN A 617 17.93 6.85 6.61
N ILE A 618 18.47 7.90 6.00
CA ILE A 618 19.23 8.95 6.70
C ILE A 618 18.34 10.17 6.84
N LEU A 619 18.02 10.53 8.09
CA LEU A 619 17.21 11.70 8.42
C LEU A 619 18.06 12.98 8.32
N VAL A 620 18.42 13.37 7.09
CA VAL A 620 19.18 14.60 6.84
C VAL A 620 18.33 15.81 7.22
N PRO A 621 18.79 16.73 8.10
CA PRO A 621 18.00 17.87 8.55
C PRO A 621 18.02 18.99 7.49
N PHE A 622 17.21 18.86 6.44
CA PHE A 622 17.06 19.88 5.40
C PHE A 622 16.64 21.25 5.97
N PRO A 623 17.06 22.38 5.37
CA PRO A 623 16.62 23.70 5.79
C PRO A 623 15.09 23.87 5.67
N PRO A 624 14.42 24.61 6.58
CA PRO A 624 12.97 24.87 6.50
C PRO A 624 12.53 25.50 5.16
N GLN A 625 13.41 26.27 4.52
CA GLN A 625 13.23 26.90 3.21
C GLN A 625 13.76 26.06 2.03
N THR A 626 13.84 24.74 2.17
CA THR A 626 14.29 23.84 1.09
C THR A 626 13.29 23.81 -0.08
N ALA A 627 13.81 23.78 -1.30
CA ALA A 627 13.02 23.53 -2.52
C ALA A 627 12.83 22.02 -2.81
N ALA A 628 13.52 21.15 -2.07
CA ALA A 628 13.49 19.70 -2.26
C ALA A 628 12.08 19.13 -2.05
N SER A 629 11.59 18.34 -3.00
CA SER A 629 10.34 17.60 -2.86
C SER A 629 10.42 16.53 -1.76
N PRO A 630 9.27 16.00 -1.27
CA PRO A 630 9.27 14.96 -0.23
C PRO A 630 10.06 13.69 -0.59
N ASP A 631 10.20 13.36 -1.87
CA ASP A 631 10.99 12.22 -2.34
C ASP A 631 12.49 12.53 -2.50
N GLU A 632 12.87 13.81 -2.60
CA GLU A 632 14.27 14.25 -2.55
C GLU A 632 14.77 14.39 -1.10
N GLN A 633 13.87 14.69 -0.17
CA GLN A 633 14.19 14.74 1.27
C GLN A 633 14.38 13.33 1.89
N LYS A 634 13.85 12.27 1.27
CA LYS A 634 14.04 10.88 1.68
C LYS A 634 15.36 10.33 1.17
N VAL A 635 16.42 10.50 1.96
CA VAL A 635 17.76 9.96 1.66
C VAL A 635 17.91 8.55 2.19
N PHE A 636 18.44 7.65 1.37
CA PHE A 636 18.80 6.28 1.73
C PHE A 636 20.28 6.04 1.43
N ALA A 637 20.93 5.21 2.24
CA ALA A 637 22.33 4.86 2.07
C ALA A 637 22.58 3.38 2.36
N LEU A 638 23.51 2.76 1.64
CA LEU A 638 24.01 1.42 1.92
C LEU A 638 24.68 1.40 3.29
N TRP A 639 24.12 0.66 4.25
CA TRP A 639 24.63 0.67 5.63
C TRP A 639 25.76 -0.34 5.79
N GLU A 640 25.54 -1.55 5.29
CA GLU A 640 26.51 -2.65 5.24
C GLU A 640 26.76 -3.04 3.77
N SER A 641 28.02 -3.25 3.41
CA SER A 641 28.45 -3.71 2.08
C SER A 641 29.42 -4.90 2.16
N GLY A 642 29.94 -5.22 3.36
CA GLY A 642 30.94 -6.26 3.59
C GLY A 642 32.38 -5.80 3.32
N ASP A 643 32.59 -4.49 3.13
CA ASP A 643 33.90 -3.89 2.88
C ASP A 643 34.44 -3.14 4.11
N MET A 644 35.78 -3.02 4.19
CA MET A 644 36.47 -2.36 5.33
C MET A 644 36.17 -0.85 5.44
N SER A 645 35.41 -0.27 4.51
CA SER A 645 34.94 1.12 4.58
C SER A 645 33.51 1.24 5.12
N ASP A 646 32.84 0.14 5.48
CA ASP A 646 31.54 0.14 6.15
C ASP A 646 31.55 1.00 7.43
N GLN A 647 32.50 0.79 8.34
CA GLN A 647 32.59 1.55 9.59
C GLN A 647 32.82 3.05 9.35
N HIS A 648 33.74 3.40 8.44
CA HIS A 648 33.97 4.77 7.99
C HIS A 648 32.70 5.41 7.39
N ARG A 649 31.95 4.64 6.59
CA ARG A 649 30.72 5.08 5.95
C ARG A 649 29.61 5.30 6.98
N GLN A 650 29.44 4.40 7.95
CA GLN A 650 28.44 4.52 9.01
C GLN A 650 28.67 5.77 9.88
N VAL A 651 29.92 6.04 10.28
CA VAL A 651 30.29 7.28 10.99
C VAL A 651 30.00 8.52 10.15
N LEU A 652 30.35 8.52 8.87
CA LEU A 652 30.05 9.63 7.95
C LEU A 652 28.54 9.86 7.81
N LEU A 653 27.74 8.81 7.63
CA LEU A 653 26.29 8.90 7.48
C LEU A 653 25.61 9.42 8.76
N GLU A 654 26.15 9.09 9.94
CA GLU A 654 25.64 9.61 11.22
C GLU A 654 25.93 11.12 11.42
N ILE A 655 27.04 11.64 10.87
CA ILE A 655 27.26 13.10 10.81
C ILE A 655 26.12 13.75 10.02
N PHE A 656 25.77 13.19 8.85
CA PHE A 656 24.73 13.75 7.99
C PHE A 656 23.30 13.56 8.52
N SER A 657 23.06 12.64 9.47
CA SER A 657 21.77 12.60 10.21
C SER A 657 21.61 13.74 11.23
N LYS A 658 22.68 14.49 11.51
CA LYS A 658 22.70 15.63 12.44
C LYS A 658 23.04 16.96 11.74
N ASN A 659 23.55 16.91 10.51
CA ASN A 659 23.98 18.08 9.75
C ASN A 659 23.62 17.99 8.25
N TYR A 660 22.94 18.99 7.70
CA TYR A 660 22.70 19.10 6.24
C TYR A 660 24.00 19.18 5.43
N ARG A 661 25.02 19.84 5.99
CA ARG A 661 26.33 20.08 5.37
C ARG A 661 27.43 20.31 6.39
N VAL A 662 28.65 19.90 6.07
CA VAL A 662 29.83 20.03 6.96
C VAL A 662 31.10 20.38 6.18
N ARG A 663 32.18 20.78 6.88
CA ARG A 663 33.52 20.98 6.28
C ARG A 663 34.31 19.66 6.29
N ARG A 664 35.22 19.44 5.32
CA ARG A 664 36.05 18.22 5.22
C ARG A 664 36.76 17.88 6.54
N ASN A 665 37.29 18.88 7.23
CA ASN A 665 38.01 18.70 8.50
C ASN A 665 37.11 18.13 9.62
N MET A 666 35.81 18.48 9.66
CA MET A 666 34.87 17.92 10.65
C MET A 666 34.66 16.43 10.40
N ILE A 667 34.50 16.02 9.13
CA ILE A 667 34.39 14.61 8.75
C ILE A 667 35.69 13.88 9.13
N GLN A 668 36.85 14.43 8.79
CA GLN A 668 38.13 13.80 9.11
C GLN A 668 38.35 13.65 10.62
N SER A 669 38.13 14.69 11.43
CA SER A 669 38.26 14.60 12.89
C SER A 669 37.29 13.59 13.52
N ARG A 670 36.04 13.50 13.02
CA ARG A 670 35.05 12.56 13.54
C ARG A 670 35.36 11.11 13.12
N LEU A 671 35.86 10.89 11.91
CA LEU A 671 36.37 9.58 11.48
C LEU A 671 37.55 9.13 12.34
N THR A 672 38.55 9.99 12.54
CA THR A 672 39.71 9.72 13.41
C THR A 672 39.30 9.40 14.85
N GLN A 673 38.30 10.11 15.39
CA GLN A 673 37.80 9.86 16.75
C GLN A 673 37.16 8.47 16.92
N GLU A 674 36.40 8.00 15.93
CA GLU A 674 35.57 6.78 16.04
C GLU A 674 36.21 5.53 15.40
N CYS A 675 37.26 5.70 14.59
CA CYS A 675 37.92 4.62 13.84
C CYS A 675 39.45 4.55 14.06
N GLY A 676 40.06 5.52 14.77
CA GLY A 676 41.48 5.51 15.13
C GLY A 676 42.35 6.51 14.34
N GLU A 677 43.60 6.69 14.79
CA GLU A 677 44.51 7.70 14.25
C GLU A 677 45.17 7.33 12.91
N ASP A 678 45.23 6.04 12.56
CA ASP A 678 45.90 5.51 11.35
C ASP A 678 45.12 5.71 10.03
N LEU A 679 43.99 6.42 10.07
CA LEU A 679 43.08 6.65 8.94
C LEU A 679 43.77 7.36 7.76
N SER A 680 44.03 6.64 6.67
CA SER A 680 44.78 7.21 5.56
C SER A 680 43.94 8.25 4.81
N LYS A 681 44.63 9.23 4.20
CA LYS A 681 43.99 10.22 3.33
C LYS A 681 43.19 9.55 2.19
N GLN A 682 43.64 8.40 1.69
CA GLN A 682 42.99 7.70 0.58
C GLN A 682 41.65 7.10 1.00
N GLU A 683 41.51 6.59 2.23
CA GLU A 683 40.25 6.05 2.75
C GLU A 683 39.24 7.17 3.03
N VAL A 684 39.70 8.30 3.60
CA VAL A 684 38.87 9.50 3.78
C VAL A 684 38.39 10.03 2.42
N ASP A 685 39.27 10.14 1.42
CA ASP A 685 38.90 10.62 0.08
C ASP A 685 38.04 9.58 -0.68
N LYS A 686 38.17 8.27 -0.41
CA LYS A 686 37.27 7.21 -0.90
C LYS A 686 35.86 7.39 -0.33
N VAL A 687 35.68 7.37 1.00
CA VAL A 687 34.33 7.42 1.61
C VAL A 687 33.60 8.73 1.28
N LEU A 688 34.33 9.84 1.16
CA LEU A 688 33.81 11.11 0.64
C LEU A 688 33.35 11.03 -0.82
N LYS A 689 34.12 10.39 -1.70
CA LYS A 689 33.76 10.18 -3.12
C LYS A 689 32.56 9.23 -3.27
N ASP A 690 32.46 8.24 -2.39
CA ASP A 690 31.42 7.21 -2.45
C ASP A 690 30.08 7.75 -1.91
N CYS A 691 30.07 8.56 -0.85
CA CYS A 691 28.83 9.01 -0.19
C CYS A 691 28.43 10.47 -0.46
N CYS A 692 29.39 11.34 -0.79
CA CYS A 692 29.20 12.78 -0.74
C CYS A 692 29.46 13.50 -2.08
N VAL A 693 29.13 14.79 -2.08
CA VAL A 693 29.49 15.78 -3.09
C VAL A 693 29.98 17.05 -2.38
N SER A 694 30.90 17.79 -3.01
CA SER A 694 31.43 19.07 -2.50
C SER A 694 30.85 20.23 -3.31
N TYR A 695 30.29 21.23 -2.63
CA TYR A 695 29.71 22.42 -3.23
C TYR A 695 29.96 23.65 -2.34
N GLY A 696 30.50 24.73 -2.91
CA GLY A 696 30.81 25.96 -2.16
C GLY A 696 31.76 25.76 -0.97
N GLY A 697 32.69 24.80 -1.05
CA GLY A 697 33.63 24.45 0.03
C GLY A 697 33.02 23.64 1.19
N MET A 698 31.74 23.27 1.09
CA MET A 698 31.03 22.41 2.04
C MET A 698 30.73 21.05 1.40
N TRP A 699 30.66 20.00 2.22
CA TRP A 699 30.29 18.65 1.80
C TRP A 699 28.85 18.34 2.22
N TYR A 700 28.16 17.62 1.34
CA TYR A 700 26.76 17.20 1.42
C TYR A 700 26.68 15.73 1.01
N LEU A 701 25.64 14.99 1.41
CA LEU A 701 25.35 13.69 0.81
C LEU A 701 24.96 13.84 -0.67
N LYS A 702 25.21 12.79 -1.47
CA LYS A 702 24.76 12.74 -2.86
C LYS A 702 23.24 12.91 -2.95
N GLY A 703 22.80 13.72 -3.91
CA GLY A 703 21.38 13.99 -4.16
C GLY A 703 20.69 14.98 -3.20
N THR A 704 21.36 15.48 -2.15
CA THR A 704 20.73 16.47 -1.24
C THR A 704 21.00 17.92 -1.64
N VAL A 705 22.07 18.19 -2.39
CA VAL A 705 22.38 19.53 -2.91
C VAL A 705 21.27 19.99 -3.87
N GLN A 706 20.67 21.13 -3.55
CA GLN A 706 19.79 21.86 -4.46
C GLN A 706 20.68 22.77 -5.32
N SER A 707 20.82 22.46 -6.61
CA SER A 707 21.70 23.12 -7.59
C SER A 707 20.98 23.41 -8.90
#